data_AF-A0A8S1AK78-F1
#
_entry.id   AF-A0A8S1AK78-F1
#
_cell.length_a   1.000
_cell.length_b   1.000
_cell.length_c   1.000
_cell.angle_alpha   90.00
_cell.angle_beta   90.00
_cell.angle_gamma   90.00
#
_symmetry.space_group_name_H-M   'P 1'
#
loop_
_entity.id
_entity.type
_entity.pdbx_description
1 polymer ?
#
loop_
_entity_poly.entity_id
_entity_poly.type
_entity_poly.pdbx_seq_one_letter_code
_entity_poly.pdbx_strand_id
1 'polypeptide(L)'
;MSEPRKNHLSINGGQDNEDENVSSYKPIPETDTAEQVEYPETEEVYMQLNQSEIMETDQGEEVEDHWEHNSIKTLLSLYLQNVDKFRSPKVKKKNVWIDIANAVGKGPDCCDKKFRNLKQTYVRLLKKKNRNELVVVKWPYYDIFEQIYNENGEYQPEIQQRIQDGATENVTKALLSIVEPSNYESALPENVEASNSQSEESKRKFTRRRYTDFRKITLEMRNRQRTVEEKLDRFVITAIRSIYASRAGSLVLYGGQFHREQFRTSKNNLAKSKEKISPDGAEEKLLPKEEEAKIVTRVDMADAKYVVEDHRNGDAKIELDANKRQFSGLSKEELMKYADDPFWVNLRWFMFILFWAMWLCMLAGAITIIIKAPKCPLQPPRTWFEAGPLLEMGDATYDDIEVELPKMQSFLVQGIFVDVPTYEYEKPTVMESFKKFAAKAKEYGIKVIADLIPNYVGIDHVWFRRSVQKDSNYTDYFVWHAGKADFDENQTQPKLPTDTWKSTLHDHPWTFNTERNAYYLHQYGVNQPDLNFTNERVVQEFDKVIRSWMKAGAAGVRLNKARLLLVNSTLPEEHIATGKGMTPGLIHYNYNFWQHKHTMDLPLLDVLLTRWAGVVDSVTETPGEAVFTLAEEGEQKELFMIRNLSSLRPPMTAPLSVAGDLTKLAADMNLRLRKWPALQLNSSFDGDEELAVFSILLPASPVLEPHQLRADNDTAITESLSHLIPLRADAALQHGHAELRAVPERDSSAAALLACARWKAGKSGYVAVYNPSDESRRANLTDVTSLPATLTVHHMSHAARLLANQTNTSESVDDVFVPPRSTVILSYVPKIEVEQ
;
A
#
# COMPACT_ATOMS: atom_id res chain seq x y z
N MET A 1 85.63 25.86 28.52
CA MET A 1 84.57 25.55 29.50
C MET A 1 83.29 25.31 28.70
N SER A 2 82.65 24.14 28.67
CA SER A 2 83.04 22.84 29.26
C SER A 2 82.39 21.67 28.48
N GLU A 3 83.13 20.57 28.31
CA GLU A 3 82.63 19.23 27.90
C GLU A 3 81.84 18.54 29.07
N PRO A 4 81.32 17.29 28.95
CA PRO A 4 81.07 16.41 27.79
C PRO A 4 79.56 15.99 27.74
N ARG A 5 79.00 14.92 27.10
CA ARG A 5 79.38 13.66 26.41
C ARG A 5 78.48 13.50 25.14
N LYS A 6 78.79 12.78 24.05
CA LYS A 6 79.43 11.45 23.77
C LYS A 6 78.50 10.25 24.01
N ASN A 7 78.19 9.35 23.05
CA ASN A 7 78.50 9.19 21.60
C ASN A 7 77.21 8.67 20.89
N HIS A 8 76.91 8.82 19.59
CA HIS A 8 77.66 8.69 18.32
C HIS A 8 78.14 7.27 17.94
N LEU A 9 77.50 6.68 16.92
CA LEU A 9 78.17 6.09 15.75
C LEU A 9 77.20 5.99 14.56
N SER A 10 77.73 6.11 13.36
CA SER A 10 77.02 6.31 12.08
C SER A 10 77.81 5.60 10.95
N ILE A 11 77.71 6.06 9.68
CA ILE A 11 78.44 5.62 8.45
C ILE A 11 77.64 4.60 7.63
N ASN A 12 77.49 4.67 6.29
CA ASN A 12 77.53 5.67 5.19
C ASN A 12 76.90 4.92 3.96
N GLY A 13 76.48 5.46 2.81
CA GLY A 13 76.21 6.77 2.18
C GLY A 13 75.18 6.48 1.05
N GLY A 14 74.55 7.39 0.30
CA GLY A 14 75.06 8.59 -0.37
C GLY A 14 75.81 8.23 -1.67
N GLN A 15 75.51 8.72 -2.88
CA GLN A 15 74.43 9.60 -3.39
C GLN A 15 74.54 9.71 -4.95
N ASP A 16 73.48 10.21 -5.64
CA ASP A 16 73.39 10.78 -7.02
C ASP A 16 73.36 9.91 -8.32
N ASN A 17 72.36 10.27 -9.15
CA ASN A 17 72.33 10.51 -10.62
C ASN A 17 72.26 9.43 -11.74
N GLU A 18 71.20 9.61 -12.56
CA GLU A 18 71.14 9.76 -14.03
C GLU A 18 71.50 8.60 -15.00
N ASP A 19 70.44 8.03 -15.58
CA ASP A 19 70.17 7.78 -17.02
C ASP A 19 70.99 6.78 -17.90
N GLU A 20 70.31 6.42 -19.01
CA GLU A 20 70.75 5.71 -20.23
C GLU A 20 70.88 4.16 -20.29
N ASN A 21 70.00 3.60 -21.15
CA ASN A 21 70.29 2.66 -22.26
C ASN A 21 70.63 1.15 -22.06
N VAL A 22 69.71 0.32 -22.62
CA VAL A 22 69.96 -0.73 -23.65
C VAL A 22 70.49 -2.13 -23.25
N SER A 23 69.55 -3.09 -23.24
CA SER A 23 69.59 -4.41 -23.92
C SER A 23 70.42 -5.61 -23.35
N SER A 24 70.04 -6.81 -23.84
CA SER A 24 70.68 -8.13 -23.66
C SER A 24 70.55 -8.72 -22.23
N TYR A 25 70.19 -10.00 -22.02
CA TYR A 25 70.75 -11.20 -22.64
C TYR A 25 69.78 -12.37 -22.87
N LYS A 26 70.04 -13.12 -23.96
CA LYS A 26 69.72 -14.55 -24.18
C LYS A 26 70.99 -15.38 -23.85
N PRO A 27 70.97 -16.72 -23.61
CA PRO A 27 70.34 -17.69 -24.50
C PRO A 27 69.72 -18.95 -23.85
N ILE A 28 69.21 -19.83 -24.73
CA ILE A 28 68.73 -21.19 -24.48
C ILE A 28 69.83 -22.18 -24.91
N PRO A 29 69.86 -23.40 -24.38
CA PRO A 29 70.19 -24.58 -25.19
C PRO A 29 69.04 -25.62 -25.21
N GLU A 30 68.93 -26.32 -26.35
CA GLU A 30 67.98 -27.41 -26.63
C GLU A 30 68.40 -28.71 -25.85
N THR A 31 67.65 -29.80 -25.73
CA THR A 31 66.77 -30.51 -26.69
C THR A 31 65.68 -31.39 -26.03
N ASP A 32 64.67 -31.73 -26.84
CA ASP A 32 63.85 -32.96 -26.88
C ASP A 32 63.49 -33.72 -25.59
N THR A 33 62.19 -33.75 -25.23
CA THR A 33 61.35 -34.96 -25.46
C THR A 33 59.85 -34.76 -25.20
N ALA A 34 59.06 -35.48 -26.03
CA ALA A 34 57.69 -35.99 -25.80
C ALA A 34 56.44 -35.07 -25.88
N GLU A 35 55.39 -35.69 -26.46
CA GLU A 35 53.94 -35.44 -26.37
C GLU A 35 53.37 -34.10 -26.90
N GLN A 36 52.75 -34.18 -28.09
CA GLN A 36 51.85 -33.16 -28.62
C GLN A 36 50.51 -33.18 -27.88
N VAL A 37 50.10 -32.05 -27.29
CA VAL A 37 48.71 -31.79 -26.91
C VAL A 37 48.19 -30.65 -27.78
N GLU A 38 47.37 -31.00 -28.77
CA GLU A 38 46.80 -30.08 -29.74
C GLU A 38 45.61 -29.32 -29.13
N TYR A 39 45.88 -28.11 -28.61
CA TYR A 39 44.84 -27.14 -28.28
C TYR A 39 44.51 -26.32 -29.54
N PRO A 40 43.23 -26.20 -29.94
CA PRO A 40 42.86 -25.44 -31.13
C PRO A 40 43.12 -23.94 -30.94
N GLU A 41 43.48 -23.29 -32.03
CA GLU A 41 43.81 -21.87 -32.08
C GLU A 41 42.62 -20.99 -31.69
N THR A 42 42.88 -19.91 -30.95
CA THR A 42 41.89 -18.86 -30.70
C THR A 42 42.14 -17.71 -31.68
N GLU A 43 41.28 -17.59 -32.69
CA GLU A 43 41.35 -16.47 -33.63
C GLU A 43 41.14 -15.13 -32.91
N GLU A 44 42.11 -14.23 -33.01
CA GLU A 44 41.93 -12.84 -32.58
C GLU A 44 40.91 -12.13 -33.50
N VAL A 45 39.65 -12.03 -33.07
CA VAL A 45 38.59 -11.38 -33.85
C VAL A 45 38.78 -9.85 -33.84
N TYR A 46 39.56 -9.35 -34.80
CA TYR A 46 39.77 -7.93 -35.05
C TYR A 46 38.51 -7.22 -35.60
N MET A 47 37.57 -6.85 -34.73
CA MET A 47 36.51 -5.92 -35.13
C MET A 47 37.08 -4.53 -35.43
N GLN A 48 37.10 -4.16 -36.71
CA GLN A 48 37.15 -2.76 -37.14
C GLN A 48 35.77 -2.14 -36.89
N LEU A 49 35.72 -1.01 -36.19
CA LEU A 49 34.48 -0.26 -35.98
C LEU A 49 33.95 0.24 -37.33
N ASN A 50 32.77 -0.22 -37.71
CA ASN A 50 32.14 0.17 -38.96
C ASN A 50 31.67 1.64 -38.87
N GLN A 51 31.83 2.40 -39.94
CA GLN A 51 31.70 3.87 -39.91
C GLN A 51 30.26 4.34 -39.60
N SER A 52 29.28 3.43 -39.69
CA SER A 52 27.87 3.60 -39.36
C SER A 52 27.51 3.48 -37.87
N GLU A 53 28.39 2.99 -36.97
CA GLU A 53 28.12 3.02 -35.52
C GLU A 53 28.29 4.42 -34.90
N ILE A 54 28.81 5.40 -35.66
CA ILE A 54 28.85 6.80 -35.25
C ILE A 54 27.46 7.41 -35.46
N MET A 55 26.59 7.24 -34.47
CA MET A 55 25.26 7.89 -34.45
C MET A 55 25.39 9.41 -34.46
N GLU A 56 25.12 10.04 -35.60
CA GLU A 56 24.61 11.40 -35.63
C GLU A 56 23.10 11.36 -35.38
N THR A 57 22.60 12.25 -34.53
CA THR A 57 21.22 12.23 -34.04
C THR A 57 20.39 13.39 -34.59
N ASP A 58 19.12 13.07 -34.85
CA ASP A 58 17.99 13.92 -35.23
C ASP A 58 17.91 14.38 -36.69
N GLN A 59 16.72 14.15 -37.26
CA GLN A 59 16.22 14.89 -38.41
C GLN A 59 15.62 16.21 -37.93
N GLY A 60 16.10 17.32 -38.51
CA GLY A 60 15.52 18.64 -38.39
C GLY A 60 16.16 19.53 -39.44
N GLU A 61 15.37 20.35 -40.14
CA GLU A 61 15.84 21.17 -41.26
C GLU A 61 16.60 22.42 -40.79
N GLU A 62 17.79 22.22 -40.23
CA GLU A 62 18.84 23.23 -40.13
C GLU A 62 20.07 22.76 -40.94
N VAL A 63 20.81 23.71 -41.51
CA VAL A 63 21.88 23.44 -42.49
C VAL A 63 22.91 22.43 -41.96
N GLU A 64 23.19 21.40 -42.76
CA GLU A 64 24.08 20.28 -42.44
C GLU A 64 25.51 20.76 -42.10
N ASP A 65 25.75 21.02 -40.81
CA ASP A 65 26.92 21.75 -40.32
C ASP A 65 28.17 20.85 -40.27
N HIS A 66 28.70 20.48 -41.44
CA HIS A 66 29.76 19.47 -41.60
C HIS A 66 31.00 19.71 -40.69
N TRP A 67 31.48 18.65 -40.02
CA TRP A 67 32.60 18.70 -39.06
C TRP A 67 33.78 17.84 -39.52
N GLU A 68 34.88 18.48 -39.91
CA GLU A 68 36.13 17.77 -40.22
C GLU A 68 36.81 17.20 -38.95
N HIS A 69 37.55 16.10 -39.14
CA HIS A 69 38.34 15.44 -38.09
C HIS A 69 39.30 16.40 -37.37
N ASN A 70 39.88 17.35 -38.12
CA ASN A 70 40.81 18.34 -37.59
C ASN A 70 40.08 19.40 -36.76
N SER A 71 38.92 19.90 -37.21
CA SER A 71 38.07 20.82 -36.45
C SER A 71 37.63 20.21 -35.12
N ILE A 72 37.30 18.91 -35.10
CA ILE A 72 36.96 18.19 -33.87
C ILE A 72 38.20 18.06 -32.95
N LYS A 73 39.40 17.76 -33.47
CA LYS A 73 40.63 17.76 -32.64
C LYS A 73 40.92 19.12 -32.03
N THR A 74 40.78 20.20 -32.79
CA THR A 74 40.95 21.59 -32.32
C THR A 74 39.91 21.97 -31.26
N LEU A 75 38.64 21.59 -31.46
CA LEU A 75 37.58 21.77 -30.47
C LEU A 75 37.94 21.10 -29.13
N LEU A 76 38.40 19.84 -29.17
CA LEU A 76 38.73 19.08 -27.97
C LEU A 76 40.01 19.54 -27.28
N SER A 77 41.05 19.95 -28.03
CA SER A 77 42.29 20.47 -27.44
C SER A 77 42.11 21.86 -26.82
N LEU A 78 41.31 22.74 -27.45
CA LEU A 78 40.94 24.02 -26.86
C LEU A 78 40.01 23.86 -25.66
N TYR A 79 39.12 22.86 -25.65
CA TYR A 79 38.36 22.51 -24.46
C TYR A 79 39.29 22.07 -23.31
N LEU A 80 40.22 21.14 -23.57
CA LEU A 80 41.22 20.65 -22.62
C LEU A 80 42.04 21.79 -22.00
N GLN A 81 42.52 22.73 -22.82
CA GLN A 81 43.25 23.93 -22.37
C GLN A 81 42.42 24.92 -21.52
N ASN A 82 41.10 24.76 -21.46
CA ASN A 82 40.18 25.65 -20.75
C ASN A 82 39.32 24.92 -19.69
N VAL A 83 39.65 23.67 -19.34
CA VAL A 83 38.89 22.85 -18.39
C VAL A 83 38.65 23.56 -17.05
N ASP A 84 39.65 24.26 -16.50
CA ASP A 84 39.51 25.01 -15.24
C ASP A 84 38.45 26.13 -15.33
N LYS A 85 38.29 26.75 -16.51
CA LYS A 85 37.26 27.76 -16.75
C LYS A 85 35.87 27.14 -16.86
N PHE A 86 35.76 25.89 -17.33
CA PHE A 86 34.50 25.13 -17.33
C PHE A 86 34.14 24.56 -15.96
N ARG A 87 35.14 24.27 -15.11
CA ARG A 87 34.95 23.82 -13.72
C ARG A 87 34.65 24.97 -12.75
N SER A 88 35.17 26.17 -13.00
CA SER A 88 34.96 27.34 -12.13
C SER A 88 33.51 27.86 -12.17
N PRO A 89 32.75 27.84 -11.06
CA PRO A 89 31.36 28.32 -11.04
C PRO A 89 31.24 29.85 -11.18
N LYS A 90 32.36 30.58 -11.19
CA LYS A 90 32.39 32.04 -11.38
C LYS A 90 32.42 32.46 -12.85
N VAL A 91 32.63 31.52 -13.79
CA VAL A 91 32.73 31.80 -15.23
C VAL A 91 31.48 31.28 -15.95
N LYS A 92 30.83 32.14 -16.74
CA LYS A 92 29.70 31.71 -17.58
C LYS A 92 30.22 30.86 -18.73
N LYS A 93 29.88 29.56 -18.74
CA LYS A 93 30.32 28.57 -19.74
C LYS A 93 30.11 29.02 -21.20
N LYS A 94 29.04 29.78 -21.49
CA LYS A 94 28.79 30.37 -22.82
C LYS A 94 29.90 31.30 -23.31
N ASN A 95 30.60 32.01 -22.43
CA ASN A 95 31.73 32.87 -22.81
C ASN A 95 32.93 32.02 -23.28
N VAL A 96 33.24 30.94 -22.56
CA VAL A 96 34.33 30.02 -22.92
C VAL A 96 34.02 29.32 -24.25
N TRP A 97 32.75 28.97 -24.51
CA TRP A 97 32.34 28.46 -25.81
C TRP A 97 32.44 29.49 -26.95
N ILE A 98 32.26 30.79 -26.69
CA ILE A 98 32.52 31.85 -27.68
C ILE A 98 34.02 31.96 -28.00
N ASP A 99 34.89 31.92 -26.99
CA ASP A 99 36.35 31.93 -27.20
C ASP A 99 36.81 30.74 -28.07
N ILE A 100 36.26 29.54 -27.81
CA ILE A 100 36.57 28.32 -28.57
C ILE A 100 35.96 28.37 -29.99
N ALA A 101 34.72 28.85 -30.13
CA ALA A 101 34.04 29.01 -31.42
C ALA A 101 34.85 29.87 -32.41
N ASN A 102 35.39 30.99 -31.94
CA ASN A 102 36.21 31.90 -32.73
C ASN A 102 37.49 31.23 -33.30
N ALA A 103 38.02 30.21 -32.61
CA ALA A 103 39.20 29.47 -33.04
C ALA A 103 38.89 28.19 -33.84
N VAL A 104 37.66 27.65 -33.73
CA VAL A 104 37.19 26.47 -34.49
C VAL A 104 36.50 26.87 -35.81
N GLY A 105 36.02 28.12 -35.93
CA GLY A 105 35.33 28.60 -37.14
C GLY A 105 33.88 28.14 -37.26
N LYS A 106 33.24 27.76 -36.14
CA LYS A 106 31.85 27.26 -36.03
C LYS A 106 31.11 28.02 -34.94
N GLY A 107 29.77 27.98 -34.95
CA GLY A 107 28.95 28.66 -33.94
C GLY A 107 29.14 28.08 -32.52
N PRO A 108 29.08 28.91 -31.44
CA PRO A 108 29.33 28.45 -30.08
C PRO A 108 28.33 27.40 -29.59
N ASP A 109 27.07 27.54 -29.96
CA ASP A 109 26.03 26.58 -29.60
C ASP A 109 26.16 25.27 -30.44
N CYS A 110 26.75 25.33 -31.65
CA CYS A 110 27.13 24.15 -32.44
C CYS A 110 28.33 23.40 -31.82
N CYS A 111 29.35 24.12 -31.36
CA CYS A 111 30.50 23.55 -30.64
C CYS A 111 30.05 22.79 -29.38
N ASP A 112 29.15 23.39 -28.59
CA ASP A 112 28.56 22.80 -27.39
C ASP A 112 27.68 21.57 -27.71
N LYS A 113 26.90 21.60 -28.81
CA LYS A 113 26.14 20.42 -29.33
C LYS A 113 27.07 19.28 -29.76
N LYS A 114 28.10 19.54 -30.57
CA LYS A 114 29.04 18.50 -31.02
C LYS A 114 29.86 17.92 -29.85
N PHE A 115 30.29 18.74 -28.90
CA PHE A 115 30.99 18.26 -27.69
C PHE A 115 30.10 17.36 -26.81
N ARG A 116 28.82 17.72 -26.61
CA ARG A 116 27.86 16.85 -25.89
C ARG A 116 27.73 15.48 -26.56
N ASN A 117 27.60 15.42 -27.88
CA ASN A 117 27.47 14.15 -28.61
C ASN A 117 28.73 13.28 -28.47
N LEU A 118 29.92 13.90 -28.56
CA LEU A 118 31.19 13.19 -28.33
C LEU A 118 31.33 12.68 -26.88
N LYS A 119 30.87 13.43 -25.87
CA LYS A 119 30.80 12.96 -24.47
C LYS A 119 29.89 11.73 -24.31
N GLN A 120 28.76 11.67 -25.03
CA GLN A 120 27.91 10.47 -25.01
C GLN A 120 28.62 9.24 -25.60
N THR A 121 29.30 9.40 -26.74
CA THR A 121 30.09 8.32 -27.36
C THR A 121 31.22 7.84 -26.45
N TYR A 122 31.94 8.74 -25.79
CA TYR A 122 32.94 8.38 -24.77
C TYR A 122 32.35 7.55 -23.63
N VAL A 123 31.22 7.97 -23.04
CA VAL A 123 30.57 7.23 -21.95
C VAL A 123 30.09 5.84 -22.40
N ARG A 124 29.60 5.69 -23.65
CA ARG A 124 29.25 4.37 -24.22
C ARG A 124 30.48 3.46 -24.36
N LEU A 125 31.60 3.98 -24.83
CA LEU A 125 32.86 3.23 -24.95
C LEU A 125 33.43 2.83 -23.58
N LEU A 126 33.37 3.74 -22.61
CA LEU A 126 33.81 3.50 -21.22
C LEU A 126 32.95 2.42 -20.54
N LYS A 127 31.63 2.39 -20.77
CA LYS A 127 30.76 1.29 -20.33
C LYS A 127 31.19 -0.06 -20.91
N LYS A 128 31.47 -0.15 -22.22
CA LYS A 128 31.95 -1.40 -22.85
C LYS A 128 33.32 -1.85 -22.32
N LYS A 129 34.26 -0.90 -22.13
CA LYS A 129 35.60 -1.15 -21.51
C LYS A 129 35.45 -1.74 -20.10
N ASN A 130 34.61 -1.15 -19.25
CA ASN A 130 34.38 -1.62 -17.88
C ASN A 130 33.62 -2.96 -17.78
N ARG A 131 32.96 -3.42 -18.86
CA ARG A 131 32.30 -4.73 -18.95
C ARG A 131 33.25 -5.85 -19.42
N ASN A 132 34.54 -5.55 -19.65
CA ASN A 132 35.54 -6.41 -20.31
C ASN A 132 35.16 -6.86 -21.75
N GLU A 133 34.17 -6.22 -22.37
CA GLU A 133 33.74 -6.49 -23.76
C GLU A 133 34.72 -5.94 -24.81
N LEU A 134 35.71 -5.13 -24.39
CA LEU A 134 36.60 -4.38 -25.27
C LEU A 134 38.00 -4.20 -24.67
N VAL A 135 38.98 -4.95 -25.19
CA VAL A 135 40.37 -4.96 -24.69
C VAL A 135 41.15 -3.71 -25.12
N VAL A 136 40.88 -3.18 -26.33
CA VAL A 136 41.57 -1.99 -26.89
C VAL A 136 40.58 -1.09 -27.61
N VAL A 137 40.47 0.18 -27.21
CA VAL A 137 39.54 1.16 -27.80
C VAL A 137 40.24 1.98 -28.88
N LYS A 138 40.04 1.64 -30.16
CA LYS A 138 40.63 2.35 -31.31
C LYS A 138 39.83 3.60 -31.76
N TRP A 139 39.39 4.44 -30.82
CA TRP A 139 38.64 5.68 -31.13
C TRP A 139 39.55 6.92 -31.06
N PRO A 140 39.77 7.69 -32.16
CA PRO A 140 40.81 8.74 -32.24
C PRO A 140 40.71 9.95 -31.28
N TYR A 141 39.67 10.00 -30.45
CA TYR A 141 39.46 11.06 -29.45
C TYR A 141 39.45 10.51 -28.01
N TYR A 142 39.55 9.18 -27.84
CA TYR A 142 39.39 8.51 -26.55
C TYR A 142 40.38 9.04 -25.50
N ASP A 143 41.66 9.09 -25.86
CA ASP A 143 42.76 9.52 -24.97
C ASP A 143 42.59 10.98 -24.51
N ILE A 144 42.02 11.83 -25.36
CA ILE A 144 41.72 13.24 -25.03
C ILE A 144 40.55 13.31 -24.04
N PHE A 145 39.51 12.49 -24.23
CA PHE A 145 38.40 12.39 -23.28
C PHE A 145 38.83 11.76 -21.94
N GLU A 146 39.75 10.80 -21.95
CA GLU A 146 40.32 10.23 -20.72
C GLU A 146 41.12 11.31 -19.95
N GLN A 147 41.92 12.14 -20.63
CA GLN A 147 42.59 13.31 -20.04
C GLN A 147 41.64 14.41 -19.51
N ILE A 148 40.43 14.54 -20.05
CA ILE A 148 39.44 15.53 -19.56
C ILE A 148 38.75 15.06 -18.27
N TYR A 149 38.56 13.74 -18.10
CA TYR A 149 37.61 13.17 -17.14
C TYR A 149 38.18 12.18 -16.11
N ASN A 150 39.41 11.71 -16.26
CA ASN A 150 40.13 10.86 -15.30
C ASN A 150 41.26 11.68 -14.65
N GLU A 151 41.14 11.97 -13.36
CA GLU A 151 42.19 12.65 -12.60
C GLU A 151 42.72 11.72 -11.51
N ASN A 152 44.01 11.40 -11.57
CA ASN A 152 44.73 10.53 -10.63
C ASN A 152 44.12 9.12 -10.43
N GLY A 153 43.29 8.64 -11.36
CA GLY A 153 42.66 7.31 -11.31
C GLY A 153 41.18 7.32 -10.93
N GLU A 154 40.61 8.47 -10.56
CA GLU A 154 39.18 8.61 -10.29
C GLU A 154 38.47 9.41 -11.40
N TYR A 155 37.35 8.86 -11.88
CA TYR A 155 36.47 9.54 -12.83
C TYR A 155 35.57 10.56 -12.13
N GLN A 156 35.25 11.66 -12.81
CA GLN A 156 34.30 12.65 -12.27
C GLN A 156 32.92 12.04 -11.92
N PRO A 157 32.22 12.54 -10.87
CA PRO A 157 30.98 11.93 -10.37
C PRO A 157 29.85 11.88 -11.41
N GLU A 158 29.75 12.86 -12.32
CA GLU A 158 28.81 12.83 -13.46
C GLU A 158 28.95 11.57 -14.34
N ILE A 159 30.14 10.96 -14.37
CA ILE A 159 30.48 9.78 -15.16
C ILE A 159 30.40 8.51 -14.30
N GLN A 160 30.83 8.56 -13.03
CA GLN A 160 30.66 7.45 -12.08
C GLN A 160 29.18 7.04 -11.94
N GLN A 161 28.30 8.02 -11.71
CA GLN A 161 26.85 7.80 -11.60
C GLN A 161 26.32 7.14 -12.88
N ARG A 162 26.66 7.70 -14.05
CA ARG A 162 26.27 7.14 -15.35
C ARG A 162 26.83 5.75 -15.64
N ILE A 163 27.95 5.34 -15.02
CA ILE A 163 28.49 3.98 -15.14
C ILE A 163 27.62 2.98 -14.37
N GLN A 164 27.17 3.33 -13.15
CA GLN A 164 26.33 2.45 -12.32
C GLN A 164 24.98 2.13 -12.98
N ASP A 165 24.36 3.10 -13.66
CA ASP A 165 23.16 2.92 -14.49
C ASP A 165 23.30 1.82 -15.57
N GLY A 166 24.53 1.38 -15.89
CA GLY A 166 24.81 0.35 -16.88
C GLY A 166 24.86 -1.08 -16.37
N ALA A 167 24.71 -1.35 -15.07
CA ALA A 167 24.81 -2.69 -14.51
C ALA A 167 23.54 -3.53 -14.75
N THR A 168 22.36 -2.92 -14.61
CA THR A 168 21.04 -3.55 -14.76
C THR A 168 20.79 -4.08 -16.18
N GLU A 169 21.21 -3.31 -17.19
CA GLU A 169 21.02 -3.57 -18.62
C GLU A 169 21.74 -4.85 -19.14
N ASN A 170 22.79 -5.30 -18.44
CA ASN A 170 23.49 -6.54 -18.80
C ASN A 170 22.77 -7.80 -18.30
N VAL A 171 22.07 -7.73 -17.17
CA VAL A 171 21.32 -8.87 -16.60
C VAL A 171 20.19 -9.28 -17.54
N THR A 172 19.45 -8.30 -18.08
CA THR A 172 18.38 -8.53 -19.06
C THR A 172 18.87 -9.15 -20.37
N LYS A 173 20.07 -8.81 -20.84
CA LYS A 173 20.65 -9.43 -22.06
C LYS A 173 21.16 -10.85 -21.81
N ALA A 174 21.78 -11.11 -20.67
CA ALA A 174 22.25 -12.46 -20.33
C ALA A 174 21.10 -13.47 -20.18
N LEU A 175 19.92 -13.01 -19.73
CA LEU A 175 18.71 -13.85 -19.64
C LEU A 175 18.12 -14.18 -21.03
N LEU A 176 18.22 -13.28 -22.00
CA LEU A 176 17.67 -13.49 -23.35
C LEU A 176 18.48 -14.50 -24.19
N SER A 177 19.79 -14.63 -23.97
CA SER A 177 20.64 -15.57 -24.71
C SER A 177 20.56 -17.04 -24.24
N ILE A 178 19.73 -17.34 -23.24
CA ILE A 178 19.57 -18.70 -22.68
C ILE A 178 18.44 -19.49 -23.38
N VAL A 179 17.65 -18.85 -24.26
CA VAL A 179 16.34 -19.36 -24.73
C VAL A 179 16.30 -19.70 -26.23
N GLU A 180 17.28 -20.47 -26.73
CA GLU A 180 17.14 -21.19 -28.02
C GLU A 180 17.69 -22.64 -27.96
N PRO A 181 16.83 -23.67 -28.10
CA PRO A 181 17.25 -25.05 -28.29
C PRO A 181 17.12 -25.52 -29.75
N SER A 182 18.27 -25.60 -30.44
CA SER A 182 18.65 -26.52 -31.53
C SER A 182 17.58 -27.28 -32.35
N ASN A 183 17.67 -27.19 -33.68
CA ASN A 183 17.04 -28.12 -34.63
C ASN A 183 17.61 -29.55 -34.53
N TYR A 184 16.75 -30.57 -34.76
CA TYR A 184 17.10 -31.71 -35.61
C TYR A 184 15.86 -32.41 -36.21
N GLU A 185 16.10 -33.11 -37.32
CA GLU A 185 15.20 -33.75 -38.29
C GLU A 185 14.33 -34.95 -37.78
N SER A 186 13.31 -35.49 -38.47
CA SER A 186 12.78 -35.34 -39.86
C SER A 186 11.32 -35.88 -40.03
N ALA A 187 10.79 -35.82 -41.27
CA ALA A 187 9.82 -36.72 -41.90
C ALA A 187 8.35 -36.24 -42.11
N LEU A 188 8.09 -35.84 -43.36
CA LEU A 188 6.79 -35.84 -44.09
C LEU A 188 6.63 -37.20 -44.83
N PRO A 189 5.51 -37.56 -45.53
CA PRO A 189 4.49 -36.67 -46.11
C PRO A 189 3.00 -37.12 -46.17
N GLU A 190 2.20 -36.19 -46.72
CA GLU A 190 1.02 -36.39 -47.60
C GLU A 190 -0.41 -36.71 -47.09
N ASN A 191 -1.36 -36.36 -47.97
CA ASN A 191 -2.80 -36.16 -47.75
C ASN A 191 -3.63 -37.46 -47.66
N VAL A 192 -4.83 -37.36 -47.08
CA VAL A 192 -6.12 -37.75 -47.72
C VAL A 192 -7.31 -37.19 -46.91
N GLU A 193 -8.44 -36.95 -47.57
CA GLU A 193 -9.65 -36.37 -46.96
C GLU A 193 -10.53 -37.36 -46.16
N ALA A 194 -11.43 -36.78 -45.35
CA ALA A 194 -12.73 -37.33 -44.94
C ALA A 194 -12.81 -38.67 -44.17
N SER A 195 -13.09 -38.58 -42.86
CA SER A 195 -14.28 -39.25 -42.29
C SER A 195 -14.66 -38.66 -40.91
N ASN A 196 -15.96 -38.50 -40.66
CA ASN A 196 -16.50 -37.85 -39.46
C ASN A 196 -17.40 -38.80 -38.66
N SER A 197 -16.84 -39.53 -37.67
CA SER A 197 -17.62 -40.46 -36.85
C SER A 197 -17.08 -40.74 -35.43
N GLN A 198 -15.75 -40.78 -35.22
CA GLN A 198 -15.18 -41.24 -33.93
C GLN A 198 -14.98 -40.17 -32.84
N SER A 199 -15.20 -38.88 -33.15
CA SER A 199 -14.97 -37.78 -32.17
C SER A 199 -15.98 -37.78 -31.02
N GLU A 200 -17.25 -38.06 -31.31
CA GLU A 200 -18.36 -37.84 -30.37
C GLU A 200 -18.44 -38.89 -29.25
N GLU A 201 -18.25 -40.17 -29.52
CA GLU A 201 -18.41 -41.19 -28.48
C GLU A 201 -17.31 -41.09 -27.41
N SER A 202 -16.09 -40.73 -27.80
CA SER A 202 -14.97 -40.45 -26.90
C SER A 202 -15.26 -39.24 -26.01
N LYS A 203 -15.77 -38.14 -26.57
CA LYS A 203 -16.22 -36.96 -25.81
C LYS A 203 -17.35 -37.31 -24.82
N ARG A 204 -18.32 -38.12 -25.24
CA ARG A 204 -19.45 -38.58 -24.39
C ARG A 204 -19.01 -39.53 -23.27
N LYS A 205 -18.00 -40.38 -23.50
CA LYS A 205 -17.38 -41.23 -22.46
C LYS A 205 -16.58 -40.39 -21.45
N PHE A 206 -15.83 -39.39 -21.92
CA PHE A 206 -15.03 -38.52 -21.05
C PHE A 206 -15.89 -37.60 -20.17
N THR A 207 -16.95 -37.02 -20.73
CA THR A 207 -17.93 -36.21 -19.97
C THR A 207 -18.71 -37.06 -18.97
N ARG A 208 -19.13 -38.30 -19.31
CA ARG A 208 -19.72 -39.23 -18.35
C ARG A 208 -18.78 -39.55 -17.17
N ARG A 209 -17.49 -39.80 -17.41
CA ARG A 209 -16.50 -40.02 -16.33
C ARG A 209 -16.38 -38.81 -15.40
N ARG A 210 -16.17 -37.61 -15.94
CA ARG A 210 -16.15 -36.37 -15.13
C ARG A 210 -17.43 -36.22 -14.28
N TYR A 211 -18.61 -36.53 -14.85
CA TYR A 211 -19.88 -36.40 -14.12
C TYR A 211 -20.04 -37.46 -13.01
N THR A 212 -19.53 -38.69 -13.20
CA THR A 212 -19.51 -39.70 -12.13
C THR A 212 -18.52 -39.34 -11.02
N ASP A 213 -17.36 -38.79 -11.35
CA ASP A 213 -16.33 -38.43 -10.37
C ASP A 213 -16.76 -37.20 -9.55
N PHE A 214 -17.34 -36.18 -10.21
CA PHE A 214 -17.92 -35.02 -9.52
C PHE A 214 -19.10 -35.42 -8.61
N ARG A 215 -19.93 -36.37 -9.04
CA ARG A 215 -20.99 -36.96 -8.21
C ARG A 215 -20.42 -37.77 -7.03
N LYS A 216 -19.28 -38.44 -7.19
CA LYS A 216 -18.61 -39.19 -6.12
C LYS A 216 -18.03 -38.24 -5.07
N ILE A 217 -17.31 -37.18 -5.49
CA ILE A 217 -16.72 -36.16 -4.60
C ILE A 217 -17.81 -35.43 -3.81
N THR A 218 -18.92 -35.03 -4.44
CA THR A 218 -20.03 -34.35 -3.74
C THR A 218 -20.79 -35.26 -2.77
N LEU A 219 -20.88 -36.57 -3.04
CA LEU A 219 -21.42 -37.55 -2.10
C LEU A 219 -20.47 -37.77 -0.92
N GLU A 220 -19.16 -37.79 -1.17
CA GLU A 220 -18.14 -37.87 -0.12
C GLU A 220 -18.14 -36.63 0.78
N MET A 221 -18.18 -35.42 0.21
CA MET A 221 -18.31 -34.18 0.99
C MET A 221 -19.58 -34.17 1.86
N ARG A 222 -20.72 -34.63 1.33
CA ARG A 222 -21.97 -34.76 2.11
C ARG A 222 -21.86 -35.78 3.24
N ASN A 223 -21.13 -36.88 3.04
CA ASN A 223 -20.87 -37.85 4.11
C ASN A 223 -19.85 -37.33 5.14
N ARG A 224 -18.88 -36.51 4.72
CA ARG A 224 -17.98 -35.79 5.63
C ARG A 224 -18.74 -34.74 6.47
N GLN A 225 -19.69 -34.00 5.88
CA GLN A 225 -20.58 -33.11 6.63
C GLN A 225 -21.42 -33.89 7.65
N ARG A 226 -22.14 -34.96 7.24
CA ARG A 226 -22.92 -35.79 8.17
C ARG A 226 -22.11 -36.38 9.31
N THR A 227 -20.87 -36.79 9.06
CA THR A 227 -19.98 -37.31 10.13
C THR A 227 -19.37 -36.22 11.01
N VAL A 228 -19.43 -34.95 10.61
CA VAL A 228 -19.19 -33.78 11.49
C VAL A 228 -20.46 -33.46 12.27
N GLU A 229 -21.65 -33.43 11.64
CA GLU A 229 -22.94 -33.23 12.29
C GLU A 229 -23.21 -34.29 13.37
N GLU A 230 -23.06 -35.59 13.07
CA GLU A 230 -23.17 -36.69 14.05
C GLU A 230 -22.14 -36.64 15.18
N LYS A 231 -20.99 -35.98 14.97
CA LYS A 231 -19.99 -35.74 16.02
C LYS A 231 -20.38 -34.52 16.86
N LEU A 232 -20.89 -33.47 16.25
CA LEU A 232 -21.39 -32.28 16.92
C LEU A 232 -22.61 -32.64 17.79
N ASP A 233 -23.59 -33.38 17.25
CA ASP A 233 -24.72 -33.92 17.99
C ASP A 233 -24.28 -34.86 19.11
N ARG A 234 -23.27 -35.72 18.89
CA ARG A 234 -22.71 -36.53 19.98
C ARG A 234 -22.01 -35.69 21.04
N PHE A 235 -21.33 -34.60 20.68
CA PHE A 235 -20.76 -33.65 21.64
C PHE A 235 -21.86 -32.90 22.41
N VAL A 236 -22.89 -32.40 21.73
CA VAL A 236 -24.04 -31.72 22.34
C VAL A 236 -24.82 -32.67 23.25
N ILE A 237 -25.11 -33.90 22.81
CA ILE A 237 -25.74 -34.93 23.65
C ILE A 237 -24.85 -35.32 24.83
N THR A 238 -23.52 -35.34 24.68
CA THR A 238 -22.59 -35.64 25.78
C THR A 238 -22.48 -34.48 26.78
N ALA A 239 -22.49 -33.23 26.33
CA ALA A 239 -22.52 -32.04 27.17
C ALA A 239 -23.88 -31.89 27.88
N ILE A 240 -24.99 -32.13 27.18
CA ILE A 240 -26.32 -32.22 27.78
C ILE A 240 -26.34 -33.36 28.81
N ARG A 241 -25.77 -34.53 28.51
CA ARG A 241 -25.67 -35.64 29.48
C ARG A 241 -24.75 -35.33 30.67
N SER A 242 -23.67 -34.56 30.53
CA SER A 242 -22.85 -34.16 31.69
C SER A 242 -23.58 -33.13 32.56
N ILE A 243 -24.31 -32.19 31.95
CA ILE A 243 -25.18 -31.24 32.66
C ILE A 243 -26.32 -31.97 33.40
N TYR A 244 -26.99 -32.92 32.75
CA TYR A 244 -28.03 -33.73 33.39
C TYR A 244 -27.46 -34.72 34.42
N ALA A 245 -26.27 -35.30 34.22
CA ALA A 245 -25.60 -36.14 35.22
C ALA A 245 -25.20 -35.32 36.46
N SER A 246 -24.66 -34.12 36.26
CA SER A 246 -24.38 -33.17 37.35
C SER A 246 -25.65 -32.76 38.11
N ARG A 247 -26.84 -32.84 37.49
CA ARG A 247 -28.14 -32.56 38.11
C ARG A 247 -28.84 -33.82 38.67
N ALA A 248 -28.42 -35.01 38.24
CA ALA A 248 -28.99 -36.30 38.66
C ALA A 248 -28.18 -37.00 39.77
N GLY A 249 -26.90 -36.67 39.94
CA GLY A 249 -25.99 -37.24 40.96
C GLY A 249 -26.33 -36.92 42.42
N SER A 250 -27.55 -36.46 42.71
CA SER A 250 -28.06 -36.20 44.06
C SER A 250 -29.06 -37.27 44.55
N LEU A 251 -29.31 -38.34 43.77
CA LEU A 251 -30.11 -39.50 44.19
C LEU A 251 -29.40 -40.82 43.85
N VAL A 252 -29.73 -41.86 44.62
CA VAL A 252 -29.24 -43.25 44.54
C VAL A 252 -27.81 -43.48 45.08
N LEU A 253 -27.75 -44.09 46.27
CA LEU A 253 -26.57 -44.73 46.87
C LEU A 253 -26.58 -46.26 46.60
N TYR A 254 -25.51 -46.93 47.01
CA TYR A 254 -25.29 -48.38 47.12
C TYR A 254 -25.01 -49.19 45.83
N GLY A 255 -23.91 -49.95 45.86
CA GLY A 255 -23.48 -50.91 44.83
C GLY A 255 -21.97 -51.19 44.93
N GLY A 256 -21.58 -52.31 45.53
CA GLY A 256 -20.18 -52.54 45.95
C GLY A 256 -19.22 -53.12 44.91
N GLN A 257 -17.92 -52.88 45.16
CA GLN A 257 -16.74 -53.69 44.82
C GLN A 257 -16.46 -54.06 43.33
N PHE A 258 -15.27 -53.71 42.82
CA PHE A 258 -14.10 -54.62 42.89
C PHE A 258 -12.75 -53.92 42.54
N HIS A 259 -11.66 -54.64 42.87
CA HIS A 259 -10.21 -54.46 42.61
C HIS A 259 -9.69 -53.68 41.38
N ARG A 260 -8.43 -53.19 41.32
CA ARG A 260 -7.33 -53.03 42.33
C ARG A 260 -6.21 -52.11 41.77
N GLU A 261 -5.32 -51.65 42.67
CA GLU A 261 -4.16 -50.76 42.49
C GLU A 261 -3.14 -51.14 41.40
N GLN A 262 -2.51 -50.11 40.81
CA GLN A 262 -1.04 -49.86 40.79
C GLN A 262 -0.77 -48.54 40.01
N PHE A 263 0.25 -47.70 40.20
CA PHE A 263 1.15 -47.27 41.29
C PHE A 263 2.14 -46.25 40.65
N ARG A 264 2.80 -45.39 41.46
CA ARG A 264 4.11 -44.71 41.18
C ARG A 264 4.24 -43.42 40.31
N THR A 265 4.05 -42.28 40.99
CA THR A 265 5.00 -41.13 41.16
C THR A 265 5.82 -40.49 40.02
N SER A 266 5.71 -39.15 39.89
CA SER A 266 6.79 -38.14 40.07
C SER A 266 6.13 -36.75 40.30
N LYS A 267 6.53 -35.76 41.13
CA LYS A 267 7.83 -35.21 41.63
C LYS A 267 8.65 -34.54 40.50
N ASN A 268 9.22 -33.34 40.57
CA ASN A 268 9.46 -32.27 41.58
C ASN A 268 9.59 -30.92 40.78
N ASN A 269 9.64 -29.67 41.28
CA ASN A 269 9.38 -28.98 42.57
C ASN A 269 9.37 -27.44 42.32
N LEU A 270 8.65 -26.64 43.13
CA LEU A 270 8.98 -25.22 43.39
C LEU A 270 8.47 -24.80 44.79
N ALA A 271 9.13 -23.88 45.50
CA ALA A 271 8.90 -23.67 46.94
C ALA A 271 9.04 -22.22 47.48
N LYS A 272 7.98 -21.80 48.21
CA LYS A 272 7.94 -20.93 49.41
C LYS A 272 8.89 -19.72 49.55
N SER A 273 8.28 -18.53 49.53
CA SER A 273 8.25 -17.59 50.66
C SER A 273 6.77 -17.24 50.95
N LYS A 274 6.21 -17.02 52.15
CA LYS A 274 6.66 -16.84 53.55
C LYS A 274 6.61 -15.38 54.06
N GLU A 275 5.42 -14.95 54.47
CA GLU A 275 5.20 -13.86 55.43
C GLU A 275 4.10 -14.27 56.46
N LYS A 276 3.88 -13.46 57.51
CA LYS A 276 3.05 -13.83 58.69
C LYS A 276 1.96 -12.79 59.00
N ILE A 277 0.85 -13.25 59.58
CA ILE A 277 0.03 -12.54 60.58
C ILE A 277 -0.56 -13.60 61.54
N SER A 278 -1.00 -13.20 62.75
CA SER A 278 -1.40 -14.09 63.85
C SER A 278 -2.71 -14.85 63.63
N PRO A 279 -2.94 -15.96 64.37
CA PRO A 279 -4.21 -16.66 64.41
C PRO A 279 -5.21 -16.01 65.39
N ASP A 280 -6.50 -16.11 65.07
CA ASP A 280 -7.59 -16.12 66.04
C ASP A 280 -8.60 -17.22 65.63
N GLY A 281 -9.42 -17.69 66.57
CA GLY A 281 -10.12 -18.99 66.51
C GLY A 281 -11.63 -18.96 66.20
N ALA A 282 -12.28 -20.11 66.48
CA ALA A 282 -13.69 -20.45 66.23
C ALA A 282 -14.08 -20.48 64.73
N GLU A 283 -14.22 -21.65 64.08
CA GLU A 283 -15.35 -22.62 64.16
C GLU A 283 -16.54 -22.21 63.25
N GLU A 284 -17.37 -23.12 62.72
CA GLU A 284 -17.63 -24.52 63.10
C GLU A 284 -18.02 -25.38 61.86
N LYS A 285 -18.02 -26.72 61.99
CA LYS A 285 -18.61 -27.63 61.00
C LYS A 285 -19.92 -28.21 61.53
N LEU A 286 -21.03 -27.97 60.84
CA LEU A 286 -22.33 -28.58 61.16
C LEU A 286 -22.63 -29.81 60.28
N LEU A 287 -22.95 -30.92 60.95
CA LEU A 287 -23.72 -32.09 60.48
C LEU A 287 -24.27 -32.81 61.74
N PRO A 288 -25.37 -33.58 61.66
CA PRO A 288 -26.69 -33.02 61.98
C PRO A 288 -27.32 -33.55 63.28
N LYS A 289 -28.55 -33.11 63.56
CA LYS A 289 -29.49 -33.70 64.54
C LYS A 289 -29.86 -35.15 64.12
N GLU A 290 -30.44 -36.02 64.94
CA GLU A 290 -31.20 -35.89 66.21
C GLU A 290 -30.56 -36.82 67.30
N GLU A 291 -30.95 -36.91 68.58
CA GLU A 291 -32.25 -37.27 69.18
C GLU A 291 -32.54 -36.57 70.53
N GLU A 292 -33.69 -36.87 71.13
CA GLU A 292 -34.27 -36.21 72.33
C GLU A 292 -33.91 -36.91 73.66
N ALA A 293 -34.01 -36.19 74.80
CA ALA A 293 -35.02 -36.47 75.85
C ALA A 293 -34.72 -35.88 77.26
N LYS A 294 -35.82 -35.58 77.97
CA LYS A 294 -35.99 -35.55 79.45
C LYS A 294 -35.22 -34.52 80.30
N ILE A 295 -35.93 -33.43 80.56
CA ILE A 295 -35.79 -32.58 81.76
C ILE A 295 -36.12 -33.40 83.03
N VAL A 296 -35.30 -33.28 84.09
CA VAL A 296 -35.76 -33.38 85.50
C VAL A 296 -35.05 -32.30 86.32
N THR A 297 -35.81 -31.62 87.18
CA THR A 297 -35.34 -30.51 88.02
C THR A 297 -34.62 -30.96 89.29
N ARG A 298 -33.57 -30.24 89.70
CA ARG A 298 -33.59 -29.49 90.98
C ARG A 298 -32.47 -28.46 91.08
N VAL A 299 -32.76 -27.41 91.85
CA VAL A 299 -31.82 -26.41 92.34
C VAL A 299 -31.47 -26.80 93.78
N ASP A 300 -30.19 -26.82 94.15
CA ASP A 300 -29.63 -25.96 95.22
C ASP A 300 -28.15 -26.26 95.55
N MET A 301 -27.40 -25.16 95.73
CA MET A 301 -26.22 -24.89 96.60
C MET A 301 -25.05 -25.90 96.76
N ALA A 302 -23.91 -25.34 97.24
CA ALA A 302 -22.68 -26.00 97.70
C ALA A 302 -21.84 -26.75 96.62
N ASP A 303 -20.51 -26.56 96.48
CA ASP A 303 -19.54 -25.75 97.24
C ASP A 303 -18.45 -25.19 96.32
N ALA A 304 -18.02 -23.95 96.56
CA ALA A 304 -16.75 -23.44 96.05
C ALA A 304 -15.64 -23.78 97.05
N LYS A 305 -14.77 -24.76 96.72
CA LYS A 305 -13.62 -25.12 97.56
C LYS A 305 -12.31 -24.93 96.80
N TYR A 306 -11.61 -23.85 97.14
CA TYR A 306 -10.30 -23.50 96.59
C TYR A 306 -9.20 -24.51 96.96
N VAL A 307 -8.23 -24.65 96.06
CA VAL A 307 -6.82 -24.83 96.41
C VAL A 307 -6.06 -23.61 95.84
N VAL A 308 -4.99 -23.21 96.52
CA VAL A 308 -4.35 -21.90 96.35
C VAL A 308 -2.88 -22.08 95.98
N GLU A 309 -2.41 -21.34 94.98
CA GLU A 309 -1.03 -20.86 94.96
C GLU A 309 -1.02 -19.36 95.29
N ASP A 310 -0.42 -19.08 96.45
CA ASP A 310 0.38 -17.91 96.84
C ASP A 310 0.48 -16.70 95.87
N HIS A 311 0.42 -15.43 96.31
CA HIS A 311 0.74 -14.89 97.64
C HIS A 311 -0.15 -13.69 98.09
N ARG A 312 -0.31 -13.57 99.42
CA ARG A 312 -0.47 -12.36 100.26
C ARG A 312 -1.25 -11.12 99.75
N ASN A 313 -2.32 -10.83 100.50
CA ASN A 313 -2.88 -9.51 100.83
C ASN A 313 -3.28 -8.56 99.65
N GLY A 314 -4.53 -8.17 99.47
CA GLY A 314 -5.75 -8.46 100.24
C GLY A 314 -6.53 -7.19 100.56
N ASP A 315 -7.29 -6.69 99.59
CA ASP A 315 -8.39 -5.74 99.81
C ASP A 315 -9.46 -5.98 98.74
N ALA A 316 -10.74 -5.95 99.11
CA ALA A 316 -11.83 -6.43 98.27
C ALA A 316 -12.79 -5.29 97.87
N LYS A 317 -12.70 -4.85 96.61
CA LYS A 317 -13.63 -3.88 96.02
C LYS A 317 -14.51 -4.57 95.00
N ILE A 318 -15.83 -4.59 95.26
CA ILE A 318 -16.83 -5.14 94.34
C ILE A 318 -17.19 -4.08 93.32
N GLU A 319 -17.07 -4.41 92.03
CA GLU A 319 -17.71 -3.67 90.94
C GLU A 319 -18.58 -4.67 90.15
N LEU A 320 -19.83 -4.29 89.87
CA LEU A 320 -20.76 -5.11 89.12
C LEU A 320 -20.51 -4.88 87.63
N ASP A 321 -20.30 -5.96 86.86
CA ASP A 321 -20.38 -5.90 85.40
C ASP A 321 -21.65 -6.62 84.90
N ALA A 322 -22.18 -6.17 83.77
CA ALA A 322 -23.60 -6.29 83.44
C ALA A 322 -23.91 -7.24 82.27
N ASN A 323 -25.02 -7.98 82.43
CA ASN A 323 -25.89 -8.47 81.35
C ASN A 323 -25.23 -8.85 80.00
N LYS A 324 -24.51 -9.97 79.94
CA LYS A 324 -24.45 -10.79 78.71
C LYS A 324 -25.47 -11.93 78.79
N ARG A 325 -26.73 -11.63 78.42
CA ARG A 325 -27.73 -12.66 78.13
C ARG A 325 -27.38 -13.32 76.79
N GLN A 326 -26.63 -14.41 76.85
CA GLN A 326 -26.36 -15.26 75.70
C GLN A 326 -27.69 -15.87 75.24
N PHE A 327 -28.09 -15.58 73.99
CA PHE A 327 -29.38 -16.02 73.43
C PHE A 327 -29.32 -17.54 73.19
N SER A 328 -30.02 -18.33 74.02
CA SER A 328 -30.22 -19.74 73.70
C SER A 328 -31.25 -19.88 72.58
N GLY A 329 -31.03 -20.82 71.67
CA GLY A 329 -32.07 -21.21 70.70
C GLY A 329 -33.27 -21.80 71.44
N LEU A 330 -34.49 -21.36 71.11
CA LEU A 330 -35.71 -21.97 71.64
C LEU A 330 -35.85 -23.40 71.12
N SER A 331 -36.39 -24.29 71.96
CA SER A 331 -36.86 -25.60 71.50
C SER A 331 -38.03 -25.46 70.53
N LYS A 332 -38.33 -26.52 69.77
CA LYS A 332 -39.45 -26.55 68.82
C LYS A 332 -40.78 -26.19 69.48
N GLU A 333 -41.02 -26.68 70.69
CA GLU A 333 -42.26 -26.47 71.45
C GLU A 333 -42.40 -25.02 71.93
N GLU A 334 -41.33 -24.45 72.48
CA GLU A 334 -41.29 -23.04 72.88
C GLU A 334 -41.41 -22.11 71.66
N LEU A 335 -40.80 -22.47 70.54
CA LEU A 335 -40.89 -21.69 69.30
C LEU A 335 -42.32 -21.66 68.76
N MET A 336 -43.03 -22.79 68.72
CA MET A 336 -44.44 -22.83 68.28
C MET A 336 -45.32 -21.88 69.09
N LYS A 337 -45.10 -21.78 70.41
CA LYS A 337 -45.84 -20.88 71.31
C LYS A 337 -45.76 -19.39 70.93
N TYR A 338 -44.70 -18.96 70.25
CA TYR A 338 -44.52 -17.58 69.76
C TYR A 338 -44.61 -17.45 68.24
N ALA A 339 -44.47 -18.54 67.48
CA ALA A 339 -44.47 -18.54 66.03
C ALA A 339 -45.88 -18.35 65.41
N ASP A 340 -46.92 -18.64 66.20
CA ASP A 340 -48.35 -18.49 65.88
C ASP A 340 -48.95 -17.17 66.43
N ASP A 341 -48.14 -16.31 67.04
CA ASP A 341 -48.53 -14.95 67.44
C ASP A 341 -48.97 -14.15 66.20
N PRO A 342 -50.15 -13.49 66.21
CA PRO A 342 -50.63 -12.67 65.08
C PRO A 342 -49.62 -11.67 64.53
N PHE A 343 -48.73 -11.10 65.36
CA PHE A 343 -47.67 -10.21 64.90
C PHE A 343 -46.65 -10.95 64.01
N TRP A 344 -46.12 -12.07 64.48
CA TRP A 344 -45.10 -12.84 63.76
C TRP A 344 -45.67 -13.56 62.53
N VAL A 345 -46.93 -14.01 62.59
CA VAL A 345 -47.64 -14.59 61.43
C VAL A 345 -47.84 -13.52 60.35
N ASN A 346 -48.33 -12.34 60.71
CA ASN A 346 -48.53 -11.24 59.75
C ASN A 346 -47.20 -10.73 59.16
N LEU A 347 -46.14 -10.60 59.97
CA LEU A 347 -44.82 -10.18 59.50
C LEU A 347 -44.20 -11.22 58.55
N ARG A 348 -44.35 -12.52 58.83
CA ARG A 348 -43.89 -13.62 57.97
C ARG A 348 -44.61 -13.60 56.62
N TRP A 349 -45.93 -13.46 56.61
CA TRP A 349 -46.71 -13.34 55.38
C TRP A 349 -46.40 -12.05 54.61
N PHE A 350 -46.25 -10.91 55.28
CA PHE A 350 -45.84 -9.65 54.66
C PHE A 350 -44.49 -9.78 53.95
N MET A 351 -43.48 -10.33 54.62
CA MET A 351 -42.15 -10.52 54.02
C MET A 351 -42.16 -11.53 52.86
N PHE A 352 -42.96 -12.61 52.95
CA PHE A 352 -43.11 -13.58 51.87
C PHE A 352 -43.80 -12.96 50.63
N ILE A 353 -44.88 -12.19 50.84
CA ILE A 353 -45.57 -11.46 49.76
C ILE A 353 -44.66 -10.38 49.15
N LEU A 354 -43.93 -9.63 49.99
CA LEU A 354 -42.99 -8.60 49.54
C LEU A 354 -41.85 -9.19 48.70
N PHE A 355 -41.32 -10.37 49.08
CA PHE A 355 -40.32 -11.09 48.29
C PHE A 355 -40.84 -11.46 46.89
N TRP A 356 -42.02 -12.08 46.81
CA TRP A 356 -42.61 -12.47 45.52
C TRP A 356 -43.01 -11.27 44.67
N ALA A 357 -43.51 -10.19 45.29
CA ALA A 357 -43.80 -8.93 44.60
C ALA A 357 -42.53 -8.27 44.05
N MET A 358 -41.45 -8.22 44.84
CA MET A 358 -40.16 -7.68 44.40
C MET A 358 -39.54 -8.52 43.28
N TRP A 359 -39.62 -9.85 43.37
CA TRP A 359 -39.18 -10.77 42.32
C TRP A 359 -39.96 -10.58 41.02
N LEU A 360 -41.29 -10.44 41.09
CA LEU A 360 -42.14 -10.22 39.93
C LEU A 360 -41.93 -8.82 39.31
N CYS A 361 -41.70 -7.79 40.14
CA CYS A 361 -41.28 -6.47 39.66
C CYS A 361 -39.90 -6.49 38.99
N MET A 362 -38.94 -7.25 39.51
CA MET A 362 -37.61 -7.43 38.88
C MET A 362 -37.74 -8.13 37.52
N LEU A 363 -38.55 -9.20 37.45
CA LEU A 363 -38.84 -9.92 36.20
C LEU A 363 -39.53 -9.01 35.17
N ALA A 364 -40.56 -8.28 35.59
CA ALA A 364 -41.26 -7.31 34.74
C ALA A 364 -40.33 -6.17 34.28
N GLY A 365 -39.41 -5.71 35.15
CA GLY A 365 -38.37 -4.74 34.81
C GLY A 365 -37.41 -5.27 33.74
N ALA A 366 -36.89 -6.50 33.91
CA ALA A 366 -36.01 -7.14 32.94
C ALA A 366 -36.70 -7.35 31.58
N ILE A 367 -37.95 -7.82 31.57
CA ILE A 367 -38.77 -7.94 30.34
C ILE A 367 -39.02 -6.57 29.70
N THR A 368 -39.31 -5.54 30.50
CA THR A 368 -39.51 -4.17 30.01
C THR A 368 -38.23 -3.59 29.39
N ILE A 369 -37.05 -3.86 29.97
CA ILE A 369 -35.76 -3.49 29.39
C ILE A 369 -35.54 -4.21 28.06
N ILE A 370 -35.79 -5.52 27.99
CA ILE A 370 -35.63 -6.30 26.73
C ILE A 370 -36.59 -5.82 25.63
N ILE A 371 -37.81 -5.41 25.96
CA ILE A 371 -38.81 -4.91 25.00
C ILE A 371 -38.53 -3.47 24.57
N LYS A 372 -38.05 -2.60 25.49
CA LYS A 372 -37.76 -1.19 25.20
C LYS A 372 -36.35 -0.93 24.65
N ALA A 373 -35.41 -1.84 24.87
CA ALA A 373 -34.07 -1.74 24.28
C ALA A 373 -34.21 -1.77 22.75
N PRO A 374 -33.79 -0.70 22.04
CA PRO A 374 -33.73 -0.78 20.58
C PRO A 374 -32.75 -1.91 20.23
N LYS A 375 -33.13 -2.75 19.25
CA LYS A 375 -32.16 -3.69 18.65
C LYS A 375 -30.97 -2.87 18.19
N CYS A 376 -29.78 -3.14 18.74
CA CYS A 376 -28.55 -2.50 18.29
C CYS A 376 -28.49 -2.59 16.76
N PRO A 377 -28.47 -1.47 16.02
CA PRO A 377 -28.43 -1.54 14.57
C PRO A 377 -27.10 -2.18 14.19
N LEU A 378 -27.18 -3.42 13.68
CA LEU A 378 -26.11 -4.03 12.92
C LEU A 378 -25.85 -3.08 11.75
N GLN A 379 -24.78 -2.30 11.86
CA GLN A 379 -24.42 -1.37 10.80
C GLN A 379 -24.08 -2.21 9.57
N PRO A 380 -24.52 -1.81 8.37
CA PRO A 380 -24.18 -2.54 7.16
C PRO A 380 -22.66 -2.59 7.07
N PRO A 381 -22.05 -3.78 6.93
CA PRO A 381 -20.60 -3.87 6.85
C PRO A 381 -20.12 -3.04 5.66
N ARG A 382 -19.08 -2.24 5.89
CA ARG A 382 -18.39 -1.51 4.81
C ARG A 382 -17.96 -2.49 3.73
N THR A 383 -17.99 -2.04 2.48
CA THR A 383 -17.41 -2.83 1.38
C THR A 383 -15.94 -3.10 1.65
N TRP A 384 -15.38 -4.17 1.08
CA TRP A 384 -13.98 -4.54 1.34
C TRP A 384 -12.98 -3.43 0.97
N PHE A 385 -13.28 -2.65 -0.07
CA PHE A 385 -12.48 -1.50 -0.49
C PHE A 385 -12.71 -0.25 0.38
N GLU A 386 -13.80 -0.18 1.15
CA GLU A 386 -14.01 0.84 2.19
C GLU A 386 -13.37 0.44 3.54
N ALA A 387 -13.14 -0.85 3.79
CA ALA A 387 -12.71 -1.37 5.08
C ALA A 387 -11.26 -1.00 5.46
N GLY A 388 -10.32 -0.97 4.51
CA GLY A 388 -8.88 -0.78 4.75
C GLY A 388 -8.15 -0.05 3.61
N PRO A 389 -6.82 0.00 3.65
CA PRO A 389 -6.02 0.67 2.62
C PRO A 389 -6.00 -0.12 1.29
N LEU A 390 -5.82 0.64 0.22
CA LEU A 390 -5.48 0.18 -1.12
C LEU A 390 -4.05 0.61 -1.46
N LEU A 391 -3.34 -0.13 -2.31
CA LEU A 391 -1.96 0.17 -2.71
C LEU A 391 -1.87 0.35 -4.22
N GLU A 392 -1.14 1.36 -4.69
CA GLU A 392 -0.87 1.60 -6.11
C GLU A 392 0.53 1.11 -6.50
N MET A 393 0.62 0.05 -7.31
CA MET A 393 1.91 -0.60 -7.58
C MET A 393 2.75 0.09 -8.68
N GLY A 394 2.16 0.98 -9.47
CA GLY A 394 2.82 1.59 -10.64
C GLY A 394 3.32 0.55 -11.65
N ASP A 395 4.45 0.83 -12.29
CA ASP A 395 5.11 -0.04 -13.28
C ASP A 395 5.73 -1.35 -12.72
N ALA A 396 5.46 -1.71 -11.46
CA ALA A 396 6.05 -2.90 -10.83
C ALA A 396 5.58 -4.22 -11.48
N THR A 397 6.48 -5.19 -11.68
CA THR A 397 6.13 -6.47 -12.29
C THR A 397 5.38 -7.38 -11.33
N TYR A 398 4.65 -8.38 -11.84
CA TYR A 398 3.92 -9.33 -10.99
C TYR A 398 4.87 -10.09 -10.05
N ASP A 399 6.10 -10.38 -10.48
CA ASP A 399 7.11 -11.04 -9.65
C ASP A 399 7.60 -10.14 -8.50
N ASP A 400 7.79 -8.83 -8.74
CA ASP A 400 8.15 -7.86 -7.69
C ASP A 400 7.03 -7.76 -6.65
N ILE A 401 5.79 -7.60 -7.11
CA ILE A 401 4.60 -7.51 -6.24
C ILE A 401 4.43 -8.80 -5.43
N GLU A 402 4.70 -9.98 -6.04
CA GLU A 402 4.61 -11.28 -5.39
C GLU A 402 5.61 -11.50 -4.25
N VAL A 403 6.74 -10.77 -4.22
CA VAL A 403 7.68 -10.75 -3.09
C VAL A 403 7.13 -9.94 -1.91
N GLU A 404 6.28 -8.95 -2.17
CA GLU A 404 5.74 -8.04 -1.15
C GLU A 404 4.39 -8.44 -0.56
N LEU A 405 3.63 -9.35 -1.19
CA LEU A 405 2.36 -9.87 -0.67
C LEU A 405 2.38 -10.27 0.83
N PRO A 406 3.44 -10.91 1.38
CA PRO A 406 3.49 -11.23 2.82
C PRO A 406 3.57 -9.98 3.72
N LYS A 407 4.24 -8.91 3.27
CA LYS A 407 4.28 -7.62 3.98
C LYS A 407 2.92 -6.92 3.90
N MET A 408 2.33 -6.85 2.70
CA MET A 408 1.00 -6.27 2.49
C MET A 408 -0.07 -6.94 3.38
N GLN A 409 0.03 -8.26 3.58
CA GLN A 409 -0.84 -9.01 4.49
C GLN A 409 -0.65 -8.58 5.95
N SER A 410 0.58 -8.34 6.44
CA SER A 410 0.78 -7.86 7.82
C SER A 410 0.25 -6.43 8.05
N PHE A 411 0.14 -5.63 6.99
CA PHE A 411 -0.54 -4.33 6.99
C PHE A 411 -2.06 -4.41 6.73
N LEU A 412 -2.65 -5.61 6.59
CA LEU A 412 -4.08 -5.80 6.30
C LEU A 412 -4.57 -5.04 5.05
N VAL A 413 -3.70 -4.86 4.04
CA VAL A 413 -4.05 -4.24 2.75
C VAL A 413 -5.19 -5.02 2.10
N GLN A 414 -6.24 -4.33 1.68
CA GLN A 414 -7.46 -4.97 1.16
C GLN A 414 -7.38 -5.24 -0.34
N GLY A 415 -6.64 -4.41 -1.09
CA GLY A 415 -6.41 -4.61 -2.51
C GLY A 415 -5.34 -3.72 -3.10
N ILE A 416 -4.98 -4.02 -4.34
CA ILE A 416 -3.89 -3.39 -5.07
C ILE A 416 -4.35 -2.98 -6.47
N PHE A 417 -3.98 -1.78 -6.92
CA PHE A 417 -4.08 -1.37 -8.32
C PHE A 417 -2.84 -1.88 -9.06
N VAL A 418 -3.06 -2.57 -10.18
CA VAL A 418 -2.01 -3.18 -11.00
C VAL A 418 -2.33 -2.92 -12.46
N ASP A 419 -1.37 -2.32 -13.16
CA ASP A 419 -1.46 -2.04 -14.59
C ASP A 419 -1.46 -3.34 -15.39
N VAL A 420 -2.35 -3.42 -16.39
CA VAL A 420 -2.45 -4.58 -17.28
C VAL A 420 -2.48 -4.15 -18.75
N PRO A 421 -1.89 -4.95 -19.67
CA PRO A 421 -1.86 -4.64 -21.10
C PRO A 421 -3.27 -4.76 -21.70
N THR A 422 -4.05 -3.70 -21.56
CA THR A 422 -5.52 -3.63 -21.63
C THR A 422 -6.12 -4.43 -22.78
N TYR A 423 -5.59 -4.24 -23.99
CA TYR A 423 -6.11 -4.84 -25.22
C TYR A 423 -5.46 -6.19 -25.61
N GLU A 424 -4.45 -6.66 -24.86
CA GLU A 424 -3.79 -7.93 -25.14
C GLU A 424 -4.50 -9.16 -24.53
N TYR A 425 -5.76 -8.99 -24.11
CA TYR A 425 -6.57 -10.02 -23.46
C TYR A 425 -6.82 -11.29 -24.30
N GLU A 426 -6.57 -11.23 -25.61
CA GLU A 426 -6.61 -12.39 -26.51
C GLU A 426 -5.37 -13.30 -26.37
N LYS A 427 -4.25 -12.80 -25.83
CA LYS A 427 -3.01 -13.58 -25.64
C LYS A 427 -3.14 -14.53 -24.43
N PRO A 428 -3.10 -15.86 -24.61
CA PRO A 428 -3.29 -16.80 -23.50
C PRO A 428 -2.23 -16.67 -22.41
N THR A 429 -0.99 -16.36 -22.78
CA THR A 429 0.14 -16.16 -21.85
C THR A 429 -0.12 -15.03 -20.86
N VAL A 430 -0.56 -13.87 -21.35
CA VAL A 430 -0.92 -12.69 -20.54
C VAL A 430 -2.03 -13.04 -19.55
N MET A 431 -3.12 -13.63 -20.05
CA MET A 431 -4.28 -13.96 -19.22
C MET A 431 -4.00 -15.08 -18.21
N GLU A 432 -3.12 -16.03 -18.53
CA GLU A 432 -2.69 -17.05 -17.57
C GLU A 432 -1.75 -16.49 -16.50
N SER A 433 -0.82 -15.60 -16.85
CA SER A 433 0.08 -14.97 -15.87
C SER A 433 -0.71 -14.11 -14.88
N PHE A 434 -1.59 -13.23 -15.37
CA PHE A 434 -2.46 -12.44 -14.50
C PHE A 434 -3.36 -13.32 -13.62
N LYS A 435 -3.87 -14.44 -14.16
CA LYS A 435 -4.69 -15.38 -13.38
C LYS A 435 -3.91 -16.12 -12.29
N LYS A 436 -2.64 -16.46 -12.53
CA LYS A 436 -1.74 -17.05 -11.51
C LYS A 436 -1.47 -16.03 -10.40
N PHE A 437 -1.08 -14.82 -10.79
CA PHE A 437 -0.84 -13.68 -9.90
C PHE A 437 -2.06 -13.34 -9.02
N ALA A 438 -3.23 -13.14 -9.64
CA ALA A 438 -4.46 -12.80 -8.92
C ALA A 438 -4.95 -13.94 -8.01
N ALA A 439 -4.69 -15.21 -8.35
CA ALA A 439 -4.93 -16.33 -7.45
C ALA A 439 -4.00 -16.30 -6.23
N LYS A 440 -2.69 -16.07 -6.44
CA LYS A 440 -1.71 -15.97 -5.34
C LYS A 440 -1.98 -14.78 -4.43
N ALA A 441 -2.26 -13.59 -4.97
CA ALA A 441 -2.66 -12.42 -4.17
C ALA A 441 -3.90 -12.73 -3.28
N LYS A 442 -4.88 -13.46 -3.83
CA LYS A 442 -6.08 -13.90 -3.11
C LYS A 442 -5.79 -14.91 -2.00
N GLU A 443 -4.73 -15.71 -2.08
CA GLU A 443 -4.29 -16.59 -0.97
C GLU A 443 -3.78 -15.77 0.24
N TYR A 444 -3.20 -14.59 0.00
CA TYR A 444 -2.86 -13.62 1.05
C TYR A 444 -4.07 -12.78 1.52
N GLY A 445 -5.25 -12.96 0.92
CA GLY A 445 -6.46 -12.18 1.19
C GLY A 445 -6.55 -10.85 0.42
N ILE A 446 -5.55 -10.54 -0.41
CA ILE A 446 -5.42 -9.28 -1.15
C ILE A 446 -6.16 -9.39 -2.49
N LYS A 447 -6.89 -8.34 -2.86
CA LYS A 447 -7.68 -8.29 -4.11
C LYS A 447 -7.01 -7.43 -5.19
N VAL A 448 -6.82 -7.97 -6.38
CA VAL A 448 -6.25 -7.25 -7.53
C VAL A 448 -7.34 -6.45 -8.25
N ILE A 449 -7.11 -5.15 -8.43
CA ILE A 449 -7.89 -4.24 -9.27
C ILE A 449 -7.05 -4.01 -10.53
N ALA A 450 -7.58 -4.37 -11.70
CA ALA A 450 -6.88 -4.17 -12.96
C ALA A 450 -7.05 -2.71 -13.42
N ASP A 451 -5.96 -1.99 -13.65
CA ASP A 451 -6.02 -0.66 -14.28
C ASP A 451 -6.00 -0.79 -15.80
N LEU A 452 -6.96 -0.14 -16.46
CA LEU A 452 -7.19 -0.24 -17.91
C LEU A 452 -7.12 1.13 -18.55
N ILE A 453 -6.42 1.22 -19.69
CA ILE A 453 -6.35 2.43 -20.53
C ILE A 453 -7.27 2.21 -21.75
N PRO A 454 -8.55 2.63 -21.71
CA PRO A 454 -9.45 2.52 -22.86
C PRO A 454 -9.03 3.37 -24.06
N ASN A 455 -8.43 4.54 -23.86
CA ASN A 455 -8.38 5.62 -24.87
C ASN A 455 -7.68 5.24 -26.19
N TYR A 456 -6.59 4.48 -26.14
CA TYR A 456 -5.72 4.22 -27.28
C TYR A 456 -5.17 2.80 -27.32
N VAL A 457 -4.63 2.41 -28.47
CA VAL A 457 -3.71 1.26 -28.64
C VAL A 457 -2.42 1.76 -29.28
N GLY A 458 -1.33 0.99 -29.18
CA GLY A 458 -0.10 1.30 -29.91
C GLY A 458 -0.29 1.24 -31.43
N ILE A 459 0.48 2.03 -32.17
CA ILE A 459 0.41 2.12 -33.64
C ILE A 459 0.61 0.76 -34.36
N ASP A 460 1.42 -0.14 -33.78
CA ASP A 460 1.63 -1.50 -34.27
C ASP A 460 0.44 -2.45 -34.07
N HIS A 461 -0.58 -2.04 -33.32
CA HIS A 461 -1.72 -2.90 -33.01
C HIS A 461 -2.49 -3.31 -34.29
N VAL A 462 -2.96 -4.56 -34.32
CA VAL A 462 -3.60 -5.15 -35.52
C VAL A 462 -4.80 -4.32 -35.97
N TRP A 463 -5.55 -3.73 -35.04
CA TRP A 463 -6.67 -2.86 -35.33
C TRP A 463 -6.25 -1.59 -36.08
N PHE A 464 -5.15 -0.93 -35.69
CA PHE A 464 -4.71 0.30 -36.35
C PHE A 464 -4.20 0.01 -37.77
N ARG A 465 -3.37 -1.02 -37.94
CA ARG A 465 -2.88 -1.44 -39.27
C ARG A 465 -4.01 -1.83 -40.22
N ARG A 466 -5.05 -2.55 -39.75
CA ARG A 466 -6.27 -2.82 -40.54
C ARG A 466 -7.12 -1.57 -40.81
N SER A 467 -7.13 -0.61 -39.88
CA SER A 467 -7.80 0.68 -40.08
C SER A 467 -7.10 1.51 -41.16
N VAL A 468 -5.77 1.62 -41.14
CA VAL A 468 -4.97 2.26 -42.19
C VAL A 468 -5.29 1.69 -43.57
N GLN A 469 -5.33 0.35 -43.68
CA GLN A 469 -5.67 -0.39 -44.90
C GLN A 469 -7.15 -0.31 -45.32
N LYS A 470 -8.02 0.39 -44.56
CA LYS A 470 -9.46 0.52 -44.81
C LYS A 470 -10.20 -0.83 -44.88
N ASP A 471 -9.82 -1.79 -44.01
CA ASP A 471 -10.62 -3.01 -43.79
C ASP A 471 -12.01 -2.61 -43.28
N SER A 472 -13.06 -3.07 -43.98
CA SER A 472 -14.48 -2.89 -43.66
C SER A 472 -14.87 -3.03 -42.17
N ASN A 473 -14.17 -3.87 -41.41
CA ASN A 473 -14.46 -4.08 -39.99
C ASN A 473 -13.85 -2.98 -39.10
N TYR A 474 -12.63 -2.52 -39.44
CA TYR A 474 -11.78 -1.64 -38.63
C TYR A 474 -11.64 -0.20 -39.16
N THR A 475 -12.25 0.11 -40.31
CA THR A 475 -12.14 1.42 -40.99
C THR A 475 -12.48 2.60 -40.08
N ASP A 476 -13.42 2.41 -39.14
CA ASP A 476 -13.94 3.43 -38.22
C ASP A 476 -13.62 3.13 -36.74
N TYR A 477 -12.62 2.29 -36.46
CA TYR A 477 -12.18 1.97 -35.08
C TYR A 477 -11.41 3.13 -34.42
N PHE A 478 -10.89 4.07 -35.21
CA PHE A 478 -10.10 5.22 -34.76
C PHE A 478 -10.70 6.51 -35.32
N VAL A 479 -10.39 7.64 -34.69
CA VAL A 479 -10.87 8.95 -35.17
C VAL A 479 -9.98 9.41 -36.33
N TRP A 480 -10.55 9.42 -37.54
CA TRP A 480 -9.89 9.80 -38.79
C TRP A 480 -10.53 11.05 -39.40
N HIS A 481 -9.72 11.96 -39.95
CA HIS A 481 -10.19 13.15 -40.68
C HIS A 481 -9.37 13.42 -41.95
N ALA A 482 -10.01 13.91 -43.02
CA ALA A 482 -9.34 14.15 -44.31
C ALA A 482 -8.47 15.43 -44.35
N GLY A 483 -8.57 16.28 -43.32
CA GLY A 483 -8.03 17.65 -43.33
C GLY A 483 -9.06 18.67 -43.80
N LYS A 484 -8.68 19.95 -43.83
CA LYS A 484 -9.43 21.05 -44.45
C LYS A 484 -9.13 21.05 -45.96
N ALA A 485 -10.14 21.29 -46.79
CA ALA A 485 -10.02 21.24 -48.25
C ALA A 485 -9.29 22.44 -48.88
N ASP A 486 -8.86 23.41 -48.06
CA ASP A 486 -7.99 24.51 -48.47
C ASP A 486 -6.57 24.00 -48.73
N PHE A 487 -6.35 23.47 -49.94
CA PHE A 487 -5.02 23.20 -50.45
C PHE A 487 -4.35 24.52 -50.86
N ASP A 488 -3.34 24.93 -50.11
CA ASP A 488 -2.29 25.80 -50.63
C ASP A 488 -1.51 25.01 -51.70
N GLU A 489 -1.37 25.56 -52.91
CA GLU A 489 -0.71 24.88 -54.04
C GLU A 489 0.76 24.51 -53.74
N ASN A 490 1.34 25.07 -52.67
CA ASN A 490 2.70 24.80 -52.21
C ASN A 490 2.79 23.74 -51.09
N GLN A 491 1.67 23.19 -50.59
CA GLN A 491 1.66 22.26 -49.45
C GLN A 491 1.35 20.81 -49.86
N THR A 492 2.24 19.88 -49.51
CA THR A 492 2.15 18.44 -49.82
C THR A 492 1.14 17.67 -48.97
N GLN A 493 0.45 18.32 -48.02
CA GLN A 493 -0.56 17.74 -47.14
C GLN A 493 -1.76 18.70 -47.01
N PRO A 494 -3.00 18.21 -46.87
CA PRO A 494 -4.16 19.07 -46.63
C PRO A 494 -4.08 19.72 -45.24
N LYS A 495 -4.60 20.94 -45.05
CA LYS A 495 -4.45 21.66 -43.77
C LYS A 495 -5.11 20.90 -42.60
N LEU A 496 -4.53 21.04 -41.39
CA LEU A 496 -4.99 20.44 -40.14
C LEU A 496 -6.50 20.62 -39.86
N PRO A 497 -7.18 19.63 -39.24
CA PRO A 497 -8.61 19.70 -38.93
C PRO A 497 -8.98 20.82 -37.95
N THR A 498 -8.12 21.09 -36.97
CA THR A 498 -8.27 22.14 -35.96
C THR A 498 -6.90 22.74 -35.65
N ASP A 499 -6.81 24.06 -35.54
CA ASP A 499 -5.55 24.76 -35.24
C ASP A 499 -5.35 24.92 -33.72
N THR A 500 -6.44 24.87 -32.94
CA THR A 500 -6.46 25.11 -31.48
C THR A 500 -6.33 23.86 -30.61
N TRP A 501 -6.68 22.67 -31.11
CA TRP A 501 -6.59 21.43 -30.32
C TRP A 501 -5.12 21.09 -30.05
N LYS A 502 -4.85 20.54 -28.85
CA LYS A 502 -3.51 20.12 -28.41
C LYS A 502 -3.54 18.73 -27.79
N SER A 503 -2.47 17.97 -28.01
CA SER A 503 -2.14 16.77 -27.24
C SER A 503 -1.74 17.17 -25.82
N THR A 504 -1.88 16.26 -24.84
CA THR A 504 -1.35 16.45 -23.48
C THR A 504 0.16 16.75 -23.48
N LEU A 505 0.89 16.25 -24.48
CA LEU A 505 2.32 16.51 -24.72
C LEU A 505 2.61 17.89 -25.35
N HIS A 506 1.59 18.73 -25.53
CA HIS A 506 1.64 20.09 -26.11
C HIS A 506 1.82 20.16 -27.65
N ASP A 507 1.92 19.02 -28.31
CA ASP A 507 1.92 18.91 -29.78
C ASP A 507 0.52 19.08 -30.40
N HIS A 508 0.44 19.10 -31.73
CA HIS A 508 -0.82 18.95 -32.44
C HIS A 508 -1.32 17.50 -32.34
N PRO A 509 -2.59 17.24 -31.97
CA PRO A 509 -3.12 15.90 -31.72
C PRO A 509 -3.54 15.17 -33.01
N TRP A 510 -3.02 15.58 -34.16
CA TRP A 510 -3.40 15.10 -35.48
C TRP A 510 -2.14 14.80 -36.29
N THR A 511 -1.89 13.52 -36.60
CA THR A 511 -0.77 13.09 -37.44
C THR A 511 -1.27 12.55 -38.77
N PHE A 512 -0.64 12.97 -39.87
CA PHE A 512 -1.00 12.53 -41.22
C PHE A 512 -0.47 11.12 -41.50
N ASN A 513 -1.35 10.21 -41.91
CA ASN A 513 -0.97 8.89 -42.41
C ASN A 513 -1.05 8.87 -43.95
N THR A 514 0.10 8.66 -44.58
CA THR A 514 0.26 8.67 -46.04
C THR A 514 -0.45 7.50 -46.73
N GLU A 515 -0.41 6.29 -46.16
CA GLU A 515 -1.07 5.10 -46.73
C GLU A 515 -2.59 5.25 -46.79
N ARG A 516 -3.22 5.75 -45.72
CA ARG A 516 -4.67 5.98 -45.66
C ARG A 516 -5.07 7.28 -46.37
N ASN A 517 -4.14 8.22 -46.54
CA ASN A 517 -4.35 9.60 -46.99
C ASN A 517 -5.36 10.35 -46.09
N ALA A 518 -5.07 10.39 -44.78
CA ALA A 518 -5.90 11.03 -43.75
C ALA A 518 -5.11 11.30 -42.46
N TYR A 519 -5.54 12.29 -41.66
CA TYR A 519 -5.09 12.50 -40.28
C TYR A 519 -5.77 11.50 -39.33
N TYR A 520 -5.03 10.94 -38.38
CA TYR A 520 -5.59 10.27 -37.19
C TYR A 520 -5.41 11.14 -35.95
N LEU A 521 -6.36 11.03 -35.02
CA LEU A 521 -6.30 11.66 -33.70
C LEU A 521 -5.34 10.88 -32.77
N HIS A 522 -4.56 11.61 -32.00
CA HIS A 522 -3.84 11.12 -30.82
C HIS A 522 -3.85 12.23 -29.76
N GLN A 523 -4.52 12.02 -28.62
CA GLN A 523 -4.55 13.02 -27.55
C GLN A 523 -3.36 12.90 -26.59
N TYR A 524 -2.62 11.79 -26.67
CA TYR A 524 -1.39 11.54 -25.95
C TYR A 524 -0.21 11.54 -26.94
N GLY A 525 0.61 10.48 -27.01
CA GLY A 525 1.73 10.42 -27.97
C GLY A 525 1.31 10.02 -29.38
N VAL A 526 2.09 10.43 -30.39
CA VAL A 526 1.88 10.08 -31.81
C VAL A 526 1.73 8.56 -32.03
N ASN A 527 2.46 7.75 -31.27
CA ASN A 527 2.40 6.28 -31.34
C ASN A 527 1.17 5.66 -30.63
N GLN A 528 0.26 6.49 -30.12
CA GLN A 528 -0.93 6.11 -29.33
C GLN A 528 -2.21 6.65 -30.00
N PRO A 529 -2.59 6.16 -31.21
CA PRO A 529 -3.81 6.58 -31.90
C PRO A 529 -5.09 6.32 -31.09
N ASP A 530 -5.95 7.33 -31.02
CA ASP A 530 -7.17 7.36 -30.23
C ASP A 530 -8.31 6.51 -30.86
N LEU A 531 -8.90 5.64 -30.04
CA LEU A 531 -10.01 4.77 -30.41
C LEU A 531 -11.34 5.53 -30.45
N ASN A 532 -12.17 5.22 -31.44
CA ASN A 532 -13.44 5.91 -31.66
C ASN A 532 -14.58 5.30 -30.83
N PHE A 533 -14.75 5.77 -29.59
CA PHE A 533 -15.85 5.33 -28.70
C PHE A 533 -17.25 5.82 -29.09
N THR A 534 -17.42 6.54 -30.21
CA THR A 534 -18.75 6.71 -30.84
C THR A 534 -19.18 5.49 -31.66
N ASN A 535 -18.23 4.61 -32.02
CA ASN A 535 -18.48 3.37 -32.74
C ASN A 535 -18.83 2.25 -31.75
N GLU A 536 -20.09 1.78 -31.78
CA GLU A 536 -20.60 0.70 -30.93
C GLU A 536 -19.76 -0.61 -31.03
N ARG A 537 -19.05 -0.86 -32.14
CA ARG A 537 -18.10 -1.99 -32.22
C ARG A 537 -16.94 -1.85 -31.26
N VAL A 538 -16.36 -0.65 -31.15
CA VAL A 538 -15.25 -0.35 -30.22
C VAL A 538 -15.74 -0.49 -28.77
N VAL A 539 -16.94 0.01 -28.48
CA VAL A 539 -17.58 -0.17 -27.16
C VAL A 539 -17.79 -1.66 -26.84
N GLN A 540 -18.23 -2.47 -27.81
CA GLN A 540 -18.39 -3.92 -27.65
C GLN A 540 -17.07 -4.67 -27.50
N GLU A 541 -15.97 -4.24 -28.14
CA GLU A 541 -14.64 -4.79 -27.86
C GLU A 541 -14.19 -4.45 -26.44
N PHE A 542 -14.42 -3.23 -25.94
CA PHE A 542 -14.07 -2.89 -24.56
C PHE A 542 -14.96 -3.59 -23.52
N ASP A 543 -16.23 -3.86 -23.83
CA ASP A 543 -17.08 -4.75 -23.04
C ASP A 543 -16.46 -6.17 -22.92
N LYS A 544 -15.79 -6.69 -23.97
CA LYS A 544 -15.06 -7.97 -23.90
C LYS A 544 -13.77 -7.87 -23.09
N VAL A 545 -13.02 -6.76 -23.21
CA VAL A 545 -11.81 -6.48 -22.41
C VAL A 545 -12.15 -6.58 -20.92
N ILE A 546 -13.10 -5.77 -20.43
CA ILE A 546 -13.54 -5.77 -19.03
C ILE A 546 -13.96 -7.18 -18.59
N ARG A 547 -14.81 -7.85 -19.39
CA ARG A 547 -15.29 -9.21 -19.10
C ARG A 547 -14.17 -10.24 -19.03
N SER A 548 -13.04 -10.03 -19.70
CA SER A 548 -11.93 -10.97 -19.73
C SER A 548 -11.03 -10.83 -18.49
N TRP A 549 -10.68 -9.59 -18.12
CA TRP A 549 -9.93 -9.32 -16.88
C TRP A 549 -10.71 -9.71 -15.63
N MET A 550 -12.02 -9.39 -15.56
CA MET A 550 -12.89 -9.83 -14.46
C MET A 550 -13.00 -11.37 -14.37
N LYS A 551 -13.12 -12.08 -15.50
CA LYS A 551 -13.14 -13.56 -15.52
C LYS A 551 -11.79 -14.21 -15.18
N ALA A 552 -10.69 -13.49 -15.35
CA ALA A 552 -9.35 -14.00 -15.04
C ALA A 552 -9.06 -13.98 -13.52
N GLY A 553 -9.69 -13.06 -12.79
CA GLY A 553 -9.59 -12.99 -11.32
C GLY A 553 -9.62 -11.57 -10.73
N ALA A 554 -9.74 -10.53 -11.54
CA ALA A 554 -9.81 -9.16 -11.04
C ALA A 554 -11.04 -8.95 -10.15
N ALA A 555 -10.84 -8.30 -9.00
CA ALA A 555 -11.91 -7.91 -8.07
C ALA A 555 -12.59 -6.57 -8.44
N GLY A 556 -12.13 -5.97 -9.53
CA GLY A 556 -12.64 -4.72 -10.06
C GLY A 556 -11.72 -4.14 -11.13
N VAL A 557 -12.11 -2.98 -11.64
CA VAL A 557 -11.43 -2.25 -12.71
C VAL A 557 -11.25 -0.78 -12.29
N ARG A 558 -10.05 -0.23 -12.53
CA ARG A 558 -9.84 1.21 -12.65
C ARG A 558 -9.73 1.55 -14.15
N LEU A 559 -10.27 2.70 -14.54
CA LEU A 559 -10.16 3.23 -15.90
C LEU A 559 -9.28 4.47 -15.89
N ASN A 560 -8.04 4.31 -16.32
CA ASN A 560 -7.09 5.40 -16.46
C ASN A 560 -7.36 6.17 -17.77
N LYS A 561 -7.01 7.47 -17.82
CA LYS A 561 -7.15 8.34 -19.02
C LYS A 561 -8.57 8.45 -19.60
N ALA A 562 -9.60 8.07 -18.85
CA ALA A 562 -10.98 7.95 -19.33
C ALA A 562 -11.69 9.29 -19.61
N ARG A 563 -11.14 10.44 -19.19
CA ARG A 563 -11.76 11.76 -19.37
C ARG A 563 -11.60 12.34 -20.78
N LEU A 564 -10.61 11.87 -21.55
CA LEU A 564 -10.38 12.25 -22.95
C LEU A 564 -10.98 11.27 -23.98
N LEU A 565 -11.67 10.22 -23.51
CA LEU A 565 -12.24 9.11 -24.30
C LEU A 565 -13.11 9.52 -25.51
N LEU A 566 -13.64 10.73 -25.51
CA LEU A 566 -14.65 11.19 -26.46
C LEU A 566 -14.36 12.63 -26.88
N VAL A 567 -14.20 12.83 -28.20
CA VAL A 567 -14.08 14.16 -28.81
C VAL A 567 -15.34 14.54 -29.58
N ASN A 568 -15.57 15.85 -29.75
CA ASN A 568 -16.73 16.36 -30.48
C ASN A 568 -16.53 16.18 -32.00
N SER A 569 -17.33 15.30 -32.60
CA SER A 569 -17.31 14.99 -34.06
C SER A 569 -17.51 16.19 -35.00
N THR A 570 -17.98 17.35 -34.51
CA THR A 570 -18.06 18.58 -35.31
C THR A 570 -16.76 19.40 -35.37
N LEU A 571 -15.70 18.93 -34.67
CA LEU A 571 -14.36 19.52 -34.64
C LEU A 571 -14.31 21.06 -34.46
N PRO A 572 -15.05 21.65 -33.48
CA PRO A 572 -14.97 23.09 -33.23
C PRO A 572 -13.62 23.46 -32.60
N GLU A 573 -13.13 24.65 -32.94
CA GLU A 573 -11.94 25.22 -32.31
C GLU A 573 -12.21 25.55 -30.82
N GLU A 574 -11.28 25.21 -29.93
CA GLU A 574 -11.38 25.42 -28.48
C GLU A 574 -11.17 26.91 -28.10
N HIS A 575 -11.48 27.26 -26.85
CA HIS A 575 -11.31 28.62 -26.33
C HIS A 575 -10.13 28.70 -25.35
N ILE A 576 -9.66 29.92 -25.04
CA ILE A 576 -8.55 30.13 -24.09
C ILE A 576 -9.07 29.94 -22.66
N ALA A 577 -8.39 29.13 -21.85
CA ALA A 577 -8.84 28.79 -20.48
C ALA A 577 -8.81 29.98 -19.51
N THR A 578 -7.89 30.93 -19.69
CA THR A 578 -7.78 32.14 -18.87
C THR A 578 -8.02 33.41 -19.68
N GLY A 579 -8.62 34.41 -19.03
CA GLY A 579 -8.86 35.71 -19.65
C GLY A 579 -7.55 36.45 -19.94
N LYS A 580 -7.11 36.42 -21.21
CA LYS A 580 -5.94 37.16 -21.74
C LYS A 580 -4.68 37.11 -20.87
N GLY A 581 -4.09 35.92 -20.73
CA GLY A 581 -2.67 35.78 -20.37
C GLY A 581 -2.31 36.11 -18.92
N MET A 582 -3.21 35.85 -17.97
CA MET A 582 -2.96 36.08 -16.53
C MET A 582 -1.96 35.10 -15.88
N THR A 583 -1.60 34.00 -16.56
CA THR A 583 -0.57 33.05 -16.13
C THR A 583 0.73 33.25 -16.92
N PRO A 584 1.79 33.84 -16.33
CA PRO A 584 3.05 34.07 -17.03
C PRO A 584 3.67 32.76 -17.54
N GLY A 585 4.04 32.72 -18.82
CA GLY A 585 4.72 31.58 -19.45
C GLY A 585 3.84 30.59 -20.22
N LEU A 586 2.52 30.58 -20.02
CA LEU A 586 1.60 29.78 -20.84
C LEU A 586 1.31 30.48 -22.19
N ILE A 587 1.60 29.78 -23.29
CA ILE A 587 1.38 30.23 -24.67
C ILE A 587 0.53 29.21 -25.45
N HIS A 588 0.05 29.59 -26.63
CA HIS A 588 -0.89 28.83 -27.45
C HIS A 588 -0.43 27.43 -27.91
N TYR A 589 0.83 27.06 -27.70
CA TYR A 589 1.32 25.70 -27.88
C TYR A 589 1.01 24.80 -26.67
N ASN A 590 1.01 25.33 -25.44
CA ASN A 590 0.76 24.54 -24.24
C ASN A 590 -0.69 24.01 -24.19
N TYR A 591 -0.85 22.78 -23.73
CA TYR A 591 -2.17 22.17 -23.51
C TYR A 591 -3.06 23.06 -22.60
N ASN A 592 -2.57 23.35 -21.39
CA ASN A 592 -3.25 24.15 -20.35
C ASN A 592 -3.55 25.62 -20.71
N PHE A 593 -3.16 26.10 -21.91
CA PHE A 593 -3.61 27.40 -22.42
C PHE A 593 -5.07 27.35 -22.90
N TRP A 594 -5.53 26.17 -23.34
CA TRP A 594 -6.84 25.94 -23.93
C TRP A 594 -7.84 25.36 -22.92
N GLN A 595 -9.11 25.67 -23.11
CA GLN A 595 -10.23 25.08 -22.39
C GLN A 595 -10.72 23.87 -23.17
N HIS A 596 -10.45 22.66 -22.66
CA HIS A 596 -10.74 21.37 -23.33
C HIS A 596 -12.23 20.99 -23.29
N LYS A 597 -13.13 21.89 -23.72
CA LYS A 597 -14.59 21.73 -23.64
C LYS A 597 -15.13 20.74 -24.69
N HIS A 598 -14.38 20.51 -25.75
CA HIS A 598 -14.77 19.69 -26.89
C HIS A 598 -13.93 18.42 -27.04
N THR A 599 -12.84 18.28 -26.27
CA THR A 599 -12.03 17.05 -26.18
C THR A 599 -12.10 16.32 -24.84
N MET A 600 -12.68 16.92 -23.79
CA MET A 600 -12.71 16.35 -22.43
C MET A 600 -14.12 16.34 -21.82
N ASP A 601 -14.38 15.37 -20.93
CA ASP A 601 -15.60 15.24 -20.14
C ASP A 601 -16.91 15.33 -20.94
N LEU A 602 -17.00 14.78 -22.16
CA LEU A 602 -18.24 14.89 -22.94
C LEU A 602 -19.42 14.13 -22.27
N PRO A 603 -20.69 14.56 -22.45
CA PRO A 603 -21.84 13.98 -21.75
C PRO A 603 -22.09 12.49 -22.02
N LEU A 604 -21.68 11.99 -23.19
CA LEU A 604 -21.81 10.58 -23.55
C LEU A 604 -20.91 9.66 -22.67
N LEU A 605 -19.89 10.20 -22.02
CA LEU A 605 -19.03 9.47 -21.08
C LEU A 605 -19.84 8.84 -19.94
N ASP A 606 -20.85 9.53 -19.41
CA ASP A 606 -21.69 9.04 -18.31
C ASP A 606 -22.42 7.74 -18.68
N VAL A 607 -22.82 7.61 -19.95
CA VAL A 607 -23.50 6.42 -20.49
C VAL A 607 -22.53 5.25 -20.61
N LEU A 608 -21.30 5.50 -21.08
CA LEU A 608 -20.25 4.48 -21.19
C LEU A 608 -19.81 3.99 -19.80
N LEU A 609 -19.56 4.90 -18.86
CA LEU A 609 -19.21 4.54 -17.48
C LEU A 609 -20.32 3.76 -16.78
N THR A 610 -21.58 4.11 -17.01
CA THR A 610 -22.73 3.36 -16.46
C THR A 610 -22.87 1.98 -17.10
N ARG A 611 -22.66 1.85 -18.42
CA ARG A 611 -22.59 0.55 -19.13
C ARG A 611 -21.49 -0.33 -18.55
N TRP A 612 -20.28 0.21 -18.39
CA TRP A 612 -19.11 -0.54 -17.95
C TRP A 612 -19.16 -0.96 -16.47
N ALA A 613 -19.71 -0.12 -15.59
CA ALA A 613 -20.05 -0.54 -14.22
C ALA A 613 -21.00 -1.75 -14.23
N GLY A 614 -22.06 -1.71 -15.04
CA GLY A 614 -22.98 -2.83 -15.24
C GLY A 614 -22.32 -4.07 -15.89
N VAL A 615 -21.31 -3.88 -16.73
CA VAL A 615 -20.50 -4.98 -17.28
C VAL A 615 -19.69 -5.66 -16.17
N VAL A 616 -19.02 -4.90 -15.31
CA VAL A 616 -18.29 -5.41 -14.13
C VAL A 616 -19.24 -6.16 -13.18
N ASP A 617 -20.35 -5.54 -12.76
CA ASP A 617 -21.35 -6.15 -11.87
C ASP A 617 -22.01 -7.40 -12.48
N SER A 618 -22.07 -7.52 -13.82
CA SER A 618 -22.61 -8.71 -14.50
C SER A 618 -21.65 -9.91 -14.55
N VAL A 619 -20.42 -9.78 -14.04
CA VAL A 619 -19.44 -10.87 -13.95
C VAL A 619 -19.22 -11.34 -12.52
N THR A 620 -19.54 -10.51 -11.50
CA THR A 620 -19.35 -10.87 -10.09
C THR A 620 -20.54 -11.60 -9.49
N GLU A 621 -20.27 -12.46 -8.50
CA GLU A 621 -21.31 -13.22 -7.77
C GLU A 621 -22.24 -12.30 -6.96
N THR A 622 -21.70 -11.16 -6.52
CA THR A 622 -22.33 -10.12 -5.73
C THR A 622 -22.25 -8.78 -6.50
N PRO A 623 -23.37 -8.30 -7.08
CA PRO A 623 -23.44 -6.97 -7.68
C PRO A 623 -23.16 -5.88 -6.65
N GLY A 624 -22.35 -4.87 -6.99
CA GLY A 624 -21.99 -3.76 -6.11
C GLY A 624 -20.76 -4.00 -5.22
N GLU A 625 -20.27 -5.23 -5.06
CA GLU A 625 -19.04 -5.50 -4.31
C GLU A 625 -17.75 -5.34 -5.14
N ALA A 626 -17.85 -5.34 -6.47
CA ALA A 626 -16.70 -5.13 -7.35
C ALA A 626 -16.29 -3.65 -7.40
N VAL A 627 -14.99 -3.36 -7.47
CA VAL A 627 -14.52 -1.98 -7.72
C VAL A 627 -14.77 -1.59 -9.18
N PHE A 628 -15.30 -0.40 -9.40
CA PHE A 628 -15.29 0.27 -10.70
C PHE A 628 -15.03 1.76 -10.48
N THR A 629 -13.87 2.24 -10.90
CA THR A 629 -13.47 3.65 -10.67
C THR A 629 -12.63 4.22 -11.80
N LEU A 630 -12.29 5.50 -11.72
CA LEU A 630 -11.41 6.20 -12.67
C LEU A 630 -10.08 6.51 -12.02
N ALA A 631 -9.00 6.60 -12.79
CA ALA A 631 -7.88 7.44 -12.38
C ALA A 631 -8.24 8.90 -12.71
N GLU A 632 -8.07 9.80 -11.74
CA GLU A 632 -8.26 11.24 -11.88
C GLU A 632 -6.88 11.91 -11.88
N GLU A 633 -6.58 12.74 -12.88
CA GLU A 633 -5.26 13.35 -13.07
C GLU A 633 -5.35 14.89 -13.11
N GLY A 634 -4.41 15.57 -12.44
CA GLY A 634 -4.22 17.02 -12.52
C GLY A 634 -5.15 17.88 -11.66
N GLU A 635 -5.04 19.21 -11.82
CA GLU A 635 -5.75 20.22 -10.99
C GLU A 635 -7.26 20.38 -11.33
N GLN A 636 -7.80 19.55 -12.22
CA GLN A 636 -9.20 19.62 -12.61
C GLN A 636 -10.12 19.07 -11.52
N LYS A 637 -11.33 19.64 -11.40
CA LYS A 637 -12.37 19.05 -10.55
C LYS A 637 -12.69 17.64 -11.02
N GLU A 638 -12.86 16.73 -10.08
CA GLU A 638 -13.07 15.31 -10.32
C GLU A 638 -14.47 15.05 -10.88
N LEU A 639 -14.61 14.03 -11.72
CA LEU A 639 -15.87 13.77 -12.43
C LEU A 639 -17.00 13.43 -11.44
N PHE A 640 -16.70 12.78 -10.31
CA PHE A 640 -17.67 12.47 -9.25
C PHE A 640 -18.15 13.68 -8.42
N MET A 641 -17.45 14.81 -8.54
CA MET A 641 -17.74 16.09 -7.89
C MET A 641 -18.52 17.01 -8.85
N ILE A 642 -18.19 16.99 -10.14
CA ILE A 642 -18.94 17.67 -11.21
C ILE A 642 -20.28 16.97 -11.46
N ARG A 643 -20.30 15.63 -11.46
CA ARG A 643 -21.44 14.79 -11.82
C ARG A 643 -21.79 13.83 -10.70
N ASN A 644 -23.09 13.62 -10.46
CA ASN A 644 -23.53 12.69 -9.42
C ASN A 644 -23.58 11.23 -9.91
N LEU A 645 -22.45 10.74 -10.44
CA LEU A 645 -22.30 9.36 -10.91
C LEU A 645 -22.31 8.39 -9.72
N SER A 646 -23.32 7.51 -9.67
CA SER A 646 -23.41 6.40 -8.71
C SER A 646 -22.76 5.11 -9.20
N SER A 647 -22.21 5.11 -10.42
CA SER A 647 -21.47 4.00 -11.03
C SER A 647 -20.06 3.85 -10.45
N LEU A 648 -19.43 4.95 -10.02
CA LEU A 648 -18.06 4.96 -9.49
C LEU A 648 -18.04 4.52 -8.02
N ARG A 649 -17.38 3.39 -7.76
CA ARG A 649 -17.40 2.65 -6.48
C ARG A 649 -16.01 2.05 -6.19
N PRO A 650 -15.23 2.62 -5.27
CA PRO A 650 -15.40 3.95 -4.67
C PRO A 650 -15.11 5.04 -5.73
N PRO A 651 -15.65 6.27 -5.62
CA PRO A 651 -15.15 7.39 -6.41
C PRO A 651 -13.69 7.69 -6.01
N MET A 652 -12.78 7.92 -6.94
CA MET A 652 -11.38 8.22 -6.64
C MET A 652 -11.13 9.73 -6.72
N THR A 653 -10.20 10.26 -5.91
CA THR A 653 -9.69 11.64 -6.05
C THR A 653 -8.50 11.68 -7.00
N ALA A 654 -8.15 12.86 -7.50
CA ALA A 654 -6.80 13.07 -7.99
C ALA A 654 -5.80 12.98 -6.82
N PRO A 655 -4.51 12.65 -7.07
CA PRO A 655 -3.45 12.73 -6.06
C PRO A 655 -3.33 14.16 -5.52
N LEU A 656 -3.53 14.32 -4.21
CA LEU A 656 -3.66 15.64 -3.59
C LEU A 656 -2.40 15.99 -2.81
N SER A 657 -1.66 17.00 -3.29
CA SER A 657 -0.44 17.43 -2.61
C SER A 657 -0.73 18.30 -1.38
N VAL A 658 -0.19 17.92 -0.21
CA VAL A 658 -0.39 18.64 1.05
C VAL A 658 0.59 19.81 1.17
N ALA A 659 0.35 20.86 0.38
CA ALA A 659 1.18 22.06 0.34
C ALA A 659 0.36 23.35 0.17
N GLY A 660 0.93 24.49 0.57
CA GLY A 660 0.32 25.81 0.41
C GLY A 660 -0.72 26.14 1.49
N ASP A 661 -1.84 26.74 1.08
CA ASP A 661 -2.91 27.18 1.99
C ASP A 661 -3.74 26.01 2.52
N LEU A 662 -3.42 25.59 3.75
CA LEU A 662 -4.12 24.52 4.46
C LEU A 662 -5.61 24.80 4.68
N THR A 663 -6.03 26.07 4.79
CA THR A 663 -7.46 26.40 5.00
C THR A 663 -8.30 26.07 3.77
N LYS A 664 -7.79 26.44 2.59
CA LYS A 664 -8.36 26.07 1.29
C LYS A 664 -8.31 24.55 1.09
N LEU A 665 -7.18 23.91 1.40
CA LEU A 665 -7.00 22.46 1.29
C LEU A 665 -8.02 21.68 2.15
N ALA A 666 -8.16 22.07 3.42
CA ALA A 666 -9.13 21.44 4.33
C ALA A 666 -10.58 21.65 3.87
N ALA A 667 -10.93 22.82 3.33
CA ALA A 667 -12.26 23.07 2.77
C ALA A 667 -12.56 22.18 1.55
N ASP A 668 -11.58 21.99 0.66
CA ASP A 668 -11.69 21.18 -0.56
C ASP A 668 -11.76 19.67 -0.22
N MET A 669 -10.92 19.20 0.70
CA MET A 669 -11.01 17.84 1.27
C MET A 669 -12.37 17.58 1.93
N ASN A 670 -12.89 18.50 2.74
CA ASN A 670 -14.24 18.39 3.34
C ASN A 670 -15.39 18.30 2.33
N LEU A 671 -15.17 18.68 1.07
CA LEU A 671 -16.14 18.49 -0.01
C LEU A 671 -16.02 17.07 -0.60
N ARG A 672 -14.80 16.63 -0.93
CA ARG A 672 -14.50 15.27 -1.44
C ARG A 672 -14.96 14.16 -0.48
N LEU A 673 -14.59 14.30 0.79
CA LEU A 673 -14.76 13.27 1.83
C LEU A 673 -16.23 12.87 2.09
N ARG A 674 -17.20 13.69 1.67
CA ARG A 674 -18.64 13.44 1.86
C ARG A 674 -19.15 12.17 1.17
N LYS A 675 -18.45 11.70 0.14
CA LYS A 675 -18.81 10.50 -0.65
C LYS A 675 -17.98 9.25 -0.30
N TRP A 676 -17.11 9.32 0.72
CA TRP A 676 -16.11 8.28 1.04
C TRP A 676 -15.28 7.87 -0.20
N PRO A 677 -14.43 8.76 -0.72
CA PRO A 677 -13.65 8.46 -1.90
C PRO A 677 -12.46 7.53 -1.58
N ALA A 678 -11.90 6.92 -2.61
CA ALA A 678 -10.49 6.51 -2.60
C ALA A 678 -9.63 7.78 -2.69
N LEU A 679 -8.77 8.01 -1.71
CA LEU A 679 -8.02 9.25 -1.51
C LEU A 679 -6.52 8.96 -1.46
N GLN A 680 -5.77 9.62 -2.34
CA GLN A 680 -4.31 9.58 -2.41
C GLN A 680 -3.77 10.93 -1.93
N LEU A 681 -2.86 10.90 -0.96
CA LEU A 681 -2.22 12.07 -0.37
C LEU A 681 -0.71 11.94 -0.52
N ASN A 682 -0.10 12.95 -1.13
CA ASN A 682 1.34 13.02 -1.35
C ASN A 682 1.84 14.33 -0.72
N SER A 683 3.02 14.34 -0.14
CA SER A 683 3.70 15.57 0.30
C SER A 683 4.64 16.07 -0.81
N SER A 684 4.98 17.35 -0.80
CA SER A 684 5.95 17.91 -1.77
C SER A 684 7.41 17.75 -1.30
N PHE A 685 7.63 16.97 -0.24
CA PHE A 685 8.86 16.95 0.56
C PHE A 685 9.09 15.54 1.13
N ASP A 686 10.23 15.35 1.79
CA ASP A 686 10.57 14.08 2.45
C ASP A 686 9.71 13.87 3.72
N GLY A 687 8.75 12.94 3.70
CA GLY A 687 7.80 12.71 4.81
C GLY A 687 6.48 11.97 4.49
N ASP A 688 6.38 11.23 3.39
CA ASP A 688 5.11 10.61 2.94
C ASP A 688 4.56 9.49 3.86
N GLU A 689 5.44 8.81 4.62
CA GLU A 689 5.07 7.76 5.57
C GLU A 689 4.18 8.30 6.72
N GLU A 690 4.52 9.50 7.19
CA GLU A 690 3.81 10.23 8.24
C GLU A 690 2.44 10.74 7.76
N LEU A 691 2.34 11.03 6.46
CA LEU A 691 1.10 11.37 5.78
C LEU A 691 0.21 10.13 5.55
N ALA A 692 0.80 8.97 5.30
CA ALA A 692 0.08 7.69 5.28
C ALA A 692 -0.55 7.37 6.65
N VAL A 693 0.16 7.62 7.76
CA VAL A 693 -0.38 7.52 9.14
C VAL A 693 -1.60 8.42 9.34
N PHE A 694 -1.59 9.66 8.83
CA PHE A 694 -2.73 10.57 8.87
C PHE A 694 -3.91 10.07 8.02
N SER A 695 -3.63 9.56 6.82
CA SER A 695 -4.64 9.15 5.83
C SER A 695 -5.59 8.05 6.34
N ILE A 696 -5.09 7.12 7.16
CA ILE A 696 -5.85 5.96 7.69
C ILE A 696 -7.12 6.38 8.46
N LEU A 697 -7.05 7.53 9.15
CA LEU A 697 -8.12 8.05 10.02
C LEU A 697 -9.17 8.87 9.26
N LEU A 698 -8.91 9.25 8.01
CA LEU A 698 -9.85 10.02 7.19
C LEU A 698 -11.09 9.18 6.82
N PRO A 699 -12.27 9.80 6.61
CA PRO A 699 -13.49 9.13 6.13
C PRO A 699 -13.41 8.87 4.61
N ALA A 700 -12.36 8.17 4.20
CA ALA A 700 -11.99 7.81 2.84
C ALA A 700 -11.33 6.43 2.86
N SER A 701 -11.16 5.81 1.71
CA SER A 701 -10.23 4.67 1.54
C SER A 701 -8.86 5.22 1.18
N PRO A 702 -7.83 5.12 2.06
CA PRO A 702 -6.51 5.62 1.73
C PRO A 702 -5.91 4.76 0.60
N VAL A 703 -5.48 5.42 -0.47
CA VAL A 703 -4.63 4.87 -1.52
C VAL A 703 -3.21 5.27 -1.16
N LEU A 704 -2.35 4.26 -0.97
CA LEU A 704 -0.96 4.41 -0.59
C LEU A 704 -0.04 3.94 -1.73
N GLU A 705 1.23 4.31 -1.65
CA GLU A 705 2.28 3.87 -2.58
C GLU A 705 3.28 2.94 -1.85
N PRO A 706 3.92 1.94 -2.50
CA PRO A 706 4.74 0.92 -1.82
C PRO A 706 5.84 1.47 -0.92
N HIS A 707 6.45 2.61 -1.25
CA HIS A 707 7.47 3.23 -0.42
C HIS A 707 6.89 3.77 0.91
N GLN A 708 5.62 4.21 0.94
CA GLN A 708 4.93 4.61 2.17
C GLN A 708 4.70 3.43 3.16
N LEU A 709 4.92 2.19 2.71
CA LEU A 709 4.95 0.98 3.55
C LEU A 709 6.38 0.45 3.80
N ARG A 710 7.40 1.05 3.18
CA ARG A 710 8.82 0.66 3.27
C ARG A 710 9.63 1.79 3.94
N ALA A 711 9.63 1.80 5.26
CA ALA A 711 10.64 2.56 6.00
C ALA A 711 12.02 1.97 5.72
N ASP A 712 12.84 2.70 4.95
CA ASP A 712 14.06 2.16 4.34
C ASP A 712 15.15 1.75 5.35
N ASN A 713 15.04 2.14 6.63
CA ASN A 713 15.91 1.65 7.71
C ASN A 713 15.21 1.34 9.06
N ASP A 714 13.98 1.80 9.32
CA ASP A 714 13.38 1.74 10.67
C ASP A 714 12.16 0.80 10.80
N THR A 715 12.29 -0.23 11.64
CA THR A 715 11.18 -1.14 11.99
C THR A 715 10.03 -0.41 12.70
N ALA A 716 10.31 0.73 13.34
CA ALA A 716 9.35 1.47 14.17
C ALA A 716 8.17 2.09 13.39
N ILE A 717 8.35 2.49 12.13
CA ILE A 717 7.26 3.03 11.30
C ILE A 717 6.36 1.89 10.81
N THR A 718 6.95 0.76 10.41
CA THR A 718 6.19 -0.44 10.02
C THR A 718 5.41 -1.04 11.19
N GLU A 719 5.97 -1.09 12.40
CA GLU A 719 5.21 -1.40 13.62
C GLU A 719 4.03 -0.43 13.80
N SER A 720 4.26 0.87 13.59
CA SER A 720 3.27 1.92 13.82
C SER A 720 2.04 1.80 12.92
N LEU A 721 2.24 1.62 11.60
CA LEU A 721 1.15 1.37 10.66
C LEU A 721 0.40 0.06 10.99
N SER A 722 1.12 -1.01 11.36
CA SER A 722 0.52 -2.30 11.72
C SER A 722 -0.44 -2.23 12.91
N HIS A 723 -0.19 -1.32 13.87
CA HIS A 723 -1.07 -1.08 15.00
C HIS A 723 -2.25 -0.16 14.69
N LEU A 724 -2.13 0.72 13.69
CA LEU A 724 -3.16 1.71 13.35
C LEU A 724 -4.19 1.21 12.35
N ILE A 725 -3.83 0.37 11.38
CA ILE A 725 -4.79 -0.14 10.39
C ILE A 725 -5.92 -0.97 11.05
N PRO A 726 -5.69 -1.80 12.08
CA PRO A 726 -6.76 -2.44 12.87
C PRO A 726 -7.72 -1.45 13.55
N LEU A 727 -7.27 -0.24 13.91
CA LEU A 727 -8.10 0.78 14.56
C LEU A 727 -9.28 1.19 13.67
N ARG A 728 -9.06 1.18 12.34
CA ARG A 728 -10.05 1.48 11.30
C ARG A 728 -11.25 0.51 11.30
N ALA A 729 -11.18 -0.61 12.03
CA ALA A 729 -12.32 -1.50 12.26
C ALA A 729 -13.34 -0.95 13.30
N ASP A 730 -13.01 0.06 14.11
CA ASP A 730 -13.96 0.60 15.08
C ASP A 730 -15.09 1.41 14.43
N ALA A 731 -16.26 1.37 15.04
CA ALA A 731 -17.47 2.03 14.57
C ALA A 731 -17.34 3.56 14.51
N ALA A 732 -16.45 4.16 15.31
CA ALA A 732 -16.11 5.59 15.22
C ALA A 732 -15.39 5.95 13.92
N LEU A 733 -14.62 5.03 13.34
CA LEU A 733 -13.89 5.24 12.08
C LEU A 733 -14.68 4.78 10.87
N GLN A 734 -15.38 3.64 10.93
CA GLN A 734 -16.22 3.15 9.82
C GLN A 734 -17.53 3.94 9.62
N HIS A 735 -18.16 4.40 10.70
CA HIS A 735 -19.50 4.99 10.68
C HIS A 735 -19.67 6.19 11.64
N GLY A 736 -18.59 6.71 12.20
CA GLY A 736 -18.61 7.95 12.97
C GLY A 736 -18.49 9.18 12.09
N HIS A 737 -18.94 10.30 12.65
CA HIS A 737 -18.82 11.64 12.08
C HIS A 737 -17.35 12.01 11.85
N ALA A 738 -17.13 13.03 11.03
CA ALA A 738 -15.80 13.53 10.70
C ALA A 738 -15.82 15.06 10.64
N GLU A 739 -14.83 15.69 11.25
CA GLU A 739 -14.55 17.12 11.11
C GLU A 739 -13.05 17.27 10.81
N LEU A 740 -12.73 17.63 9.57
CA LEU A 740 -11.39 18.02 9.15
C LEU A 740 -11.30 19.55 9.21
N ARG A 741 -10.25 20.11 9.81
CA ARG A 741 -9.96 21.55 9.76
C ARG A 741 -8.47 21.81 9.61
N ALA A 742 -8.14 22.95 9.04
CA ALA A 742 -6.85 23.58 9.29
C ALA A 742 -6.90 24.30 10.63
N VAL A 743 -5.84 24.18 11.44
CA VAL A 743 -5.82 24.52 12.86
C VAL A 743 -4.72 25.55 13.13
N PRO A 744 -5.00 26.60 13.93
CA PRO A 744 -4.00 27.59 14.31
C PRO A 744 -2.95 27.01 15.27
N GLU A 745 -1.77 27.62 15.23
CA GLU A 745 -0.75 27.42 16.26
C GLU A 745 -1.13 28.21 17.53
N ARG A 746 -0.76 27.71 18.71
CA ARG A 746 -1.17 28.27 20.01
C ARG A 746 -0.89 29.78 20.12
N ASP A 747 0.28 30.21 19.66
CA ASP A 747 0.75 31.59 19.74
C ASP A 747 0.53 32.38 18.42
N SER A 748 -0.16 31.80 17.43
CA SER A 748 -0.34 32.41 16.10
C SER A 748 -1.66 32.03 15.43
N SER A 749 -2.46 33.03 15.04
CA SER A 749 -3.72 32.84 14.29
C SER A 749 -3.54 32.32 12.86
N ALA A 750 -2.32 32.00 12.43
CA ALA A 750 -2.06 31.34 11.15
C ALA A 750 -2.36 29.84 11.23
N ALA A 751 -3.24 29.34 10.37
CA ALA A 751 -3.56 27.92 10.29
C ALA A 751 -2.38 27.14 9.67
N ALA A 752 -1.59 26.49 10.51
CA ALA A 752 -0.31 25.85 10.15
C ALA A 752 -0.33 24.32 10.23
N LEU A 753 -1.43 23.74 10.73
CA LEU A 753 -1.59 22.31 11.00
C LEU A 753 -2.91 21.79 10.41
N LEU A 754 -3.00 20.48 10.14
CA LEU A 754 -4.24 19.82 9.74
C LEU A 754 -4.71 18.89 10.85
N ALA A 755 -5.98 19.00 11.28
CA ALA A 755 -6.58 18.08 12.24
C ALA A 755 -7.85 17.42 11.69
N CYS A 756 -7.97 16.11 11.85
CA CYS A 756 -9.16 15.33 11.52
C CYS A 756 -9.70 14.64 12.79
N ALA A 757 -10.83 15.12 13.30
CA ALA A 757 -11.55 14.50 14.40
C ALA A 757 -12.62 13.52 13.88
N ARG A 758 -12.70 12.34 14.49
CA ARG A 758 -13.61 11.24 14.18
C ARG A 758 -14.31 10.77 15.45
N TRP A 759 -15.64 10.72 15.48
CA TRP A 759 -16.37 10.31 16.69
C TRP A 759 -17.75 9.70 16.40
N LYS A 760 -18.30 9.02 17.39
CA LYS A 760 -19.67 8.49 17.38
C LYS A 760 -20.19 8.44 18.82
N ALA A 761 -21.47 8.75 19.05
CA ALA A 761 -22.03 8.68 20.41
C ALA A 761 -21.92 7.27 21.02
N GLY A 762 -21.67 7.22 22.33
CA GLY A 762 -21.44 5.97 23.07
C GLY A 762 -20.13 5.24 22.72
N LYS A 763 -19.20 5.89 22.01
CA LYS A 763 -17.88 5.36 21.64
C LYS A 763 -16.78 6.39 21.88
N SER A 764 -15.54 5.93 21.94
CA SER A 764 -14.36 6.80 21.92
C SER A 764 -14.29 7.55 20.59
N GLY A 765 -13.83 8.80 20.63
CA GLY A 765 -13.38 9.54 19.47
C GLY A 765 -11.87 9.45 19.29
N TYR A 766 -11.41 9.74 18.08
CA TYR A 766 -10.01 9.84 17.69
C TYR A 766 -9.79 11.17 16.97
N VAL A 767 -8.65 11.82 17.17
CA VAL A 767 -8.24 12.98 16.39
C VAL A 767 -6.79 12.81 15.93
N ALA A 768 -6.60 12.89 14.61
CA ALA A 768 -5.29 12.97 13.99
C ALA A 768 -4.89 14.43 13.85
N VAL A 769 -3.65 14.78 14.17
CA VAL A 769 -3.07 16.10 13.88
C VAL A 769 -1.76 15.89 13.12
N TYR A 770 -1.66 16.47 11.92
CA TYR A 770 -0.48 16.42 11.07
C TYR A 770 0.16 17.80 10.96
N ASN A 771 1.49 17.84 11.09
CA ASN A 771 2.29 19.03 10.87
C ASN A 771 3.05 18.94 9.54
N PRO A 772 2.62 19.64 8.47
CA PRO A 772 3.30 19.62 7.18
C PRO A 772 4.57 20.48 7.13
N SER A 773 4.98 21.12 8.23
CA SER A 773 6.10 22.07 8.25
C SER A 773 7.36 21.51 8.92
N ASP A 774 8.49 22.14 8.60
CA ASP A 774 9.84 21.76 9.06
C ASP A 774 10.16 22.20 10.50
N GLU A 775 9.21 22.85 11.18
CA GLU A 775 9.34 23.32 12.56
C GLU A 775 8.35 22.59 13.49
N SER A 776 8.76 22.31 14.73
CA SER A 776 7.85 21.79 15.77
C SER A 776 6.82 22.85 16.15
N ARG A 777 5.53 22.52 16.13
CA ARG A 777 4.43 23.45 16.47
C ARG A 777 3.61 22.97 17.65
N ARG A 778 2.81 23.88 18.22
CA ARG A 778 1.79 23.58 19.25
C ARG A 778 0.40 23.88 18.71
N ALA A 779 -0.43 22.87 18.54
CA ALA A 779 -1.76 22.98 17.97
C ALA A 779 -2.78 23.45 19.01
N ASN A 780 -3.57 24.46 18.65
CA ASN A 780 -4.74 24.87 19.43
C ASN A 780 -6.02 24.29 18.80
N LEU A 781 -6.45 23.14 19.27
CA LEU A 781 -7.60 22.39 18.76
C LEU A 781 -8.96 22.90 19.30
N THR A 782 -9.01 24.03 20.03
CA THR A 782 -10.26 24.51 20.66
C THR A 782 -11.39 24.84 19.69
N ASP A 783 -11.07 25.12 18.42
CA ASP A 783 -12.04 25.30 17.33
C ASP A 783 -12.79 24.01 16.93
N VAL A 784 -12.29 22.83 17.30
CA VAL A 784 -12.86 21.52 16.93
C VAL A 784 -13.93 21.13 17.96
N THR A 785 -15.18 21.19 17.53
CA THR A 785 -16.36 21.21 18.41
C THR A 785 -16.55 19.95 19.26
N SER A 786 -16.11 18.80 18.75
CA SER A 786 -16.31 17.48 19.34
C SER A 786 -15.39 17.15 20.53
N LEU A 787 -14.30 17.90 20.72
CA LEU A 787 -13.25 17.57 21.68
C LEU A 787 -13.59 17.98 23.13
N PRO A 788 -13.31 17.15 24.15
CA PRO A 788 -13.33 17.54 25.56
C PRO A 788 -12.13 18.45 25.90
N ALA A 789 -11.96 18.89 27.15
CA ALA A 789 -10.83 19.77 27.52
C ALA A 789 -9.45 19.07 27.49
N THR A 790 -9.42 17.75 27.70
CA THR A 790 -8.20 16.94 27.81
C THR A 790 -8.28 15.72 26.89
N LEU A 791 -7.20 15.45 26.15
CA LEU A 791 -7.10 14.32 25.23
C LEU A 791 -6.06 13.31 25.75
N THR A 792 -6.20 12.03 25.44
CA THR A 792 -5.21 10.99 25.79
C THR A 792 -4.41 10.55 24.57
N VAL A 793 -3.09 10.58 24.66
CA VAL A 793 -2.19 10.19 23.57
C VAL A 793 -2.41 8.71 23.25
N HIS A 794 -2.90 8.41 22.05
CA HIS A 794 -3.17 7.04 21.61
C HIS A 794 -2.01 6.48 20.80
N HIS A 795 -1.46 7.30 19.89
CA HIS A 795 -0.31 6.96 19.08
C HIS A 795 0.42 8.23 18.66
N MET A 796 1.72 8.30 18.91
CA MET A 796 2.63 9.25 18.27
C MET A 796 3.43 8.48 17.23
N SER A 797 3.70 9.07 16.08
CA SER A 797 4.53 8.44 15.05
C SER A 797 5.99 8.26 15.48
N HIS A 798 6.86 7.75 14.60
CA HIS A 798 8.26 7.54 14.96
C HIS A 798 9.04 8.85 15.08
N ALA A 799 8.96 9.74 14.09
CA ALA A 799 9.57 11.06 14.15
C ALA A 799 9.04 11.86 15.36
N ALA A 800 7.73 11.74 15.63
CA ALA A 800 7.13 12.35 16.81
C ALA A 800 7.72 11.81 18.11
N ARG A 801 7.88 10.48 18.28
CA ARG A 801 8.46 9.87 19.50
C ARG A 801 9.93 10.24 19.76
N LEU A 802 10.74 10.41 18.71
CA LEU A 802 12.15 10.78 18.87
C LEU A 802 12.34 12.23 19.37
N LEU A 803 11.43 13.13 18.97
CA LEU A 803 11.50 14.56 19.31
C LEU A 803 10.65 14.91 20.54
N ALA A 804 9.52 14.22 20.74
CA ALA A 804 8.69 14.36 21.93
C ALA A 804 9.23 13.49 23.08
N ASN A 805 10.14 14.08 23.86
CA ASN A 805 10.62 13.52 25.14
C ASN A 805 9.52 13.63 26.23
N GLN A 806 8.33 13.12 25.93
CA GLN A 806 7.11 13.30 26.72
C GLN A 806 6.76 12.04 27.51
N THR A 807 6.67 12.19 28.83
CA THR A 807 6.23 11.15 29.77
C THR A 807 4.73 11.23 30.09
N ASN A 808 4.02 12.24 29.56
CA ASN A 808 2.61 12.48 29.82
C ASN A 808 1.73 11.67 28.85
N THR A 809 0.72 10.99 29.39
CA THR A 809 -0.29 10.26 28.60
C THR A 809 -1.51 11.11 28.24
N SER A 810 -1.58 12.35 28.73
CA SER A 810 -2.69 13.28 28.53
C SER A 810 -2.19 14.68 28.16
N GLU A 811 -2.78 15.26 27.12
CA GLU A 811 -2.50 16.62 26.62
C GLU A 811 -3.74 17.52 26.73
N SER A 812 -3.51 18.85 26.75
CA SER A 812 -4.57 19.86 26.73
C SER A 812 -4.96 20.22 25.30
N VAL A 813 -6.24 20.50 25.05
CA VAL A 813 -6.75 20.84 23.70
C VAL A 813 -6.17 22.13 23.14
N ASP A 814 -5.73 23.07 23.98
CA ASP A 814 -5.07 24.31 23.55
C ASP A 814 -3.55 24.19 23.31
N ASP A 815 -2.95 23.03 23.59
CA ASP A 815 -1.49 22.87 23.67
C ASP A 815 -0.95 21.51 23.23
N VAL A 816 -1.44 20.98 22.10
CA VAL A 816 -0.95 19.68 21.57
C VAL A 816 0.38 19.88 20.84
N PHE A 817 1.46 19.31 21.36
CA PHE A 817 2.77 19.34 20.70
C PHE A 817 2.80 18.41 19.47
N VAL A 818 3.18 18.95 18.30
CA VAL A 818 3.32 18.18 17.04
C VAL A 818 4.68 18.49 16.40
N PRO A 819 5.66 17.57 16.48
CA PRO A 819 6.97 17.70 15.83
C PRO A 819 6.88 17.88 14.29
N PRO A 820 7.93 18.38 13.62
CA PRO A 820 7.91 18.63 12.18
C PRO A 820 7.63 17.38 11.37
N ARG A 821 6.94 17.55 10.24
CA ARG A 821 6.55 16.50 9.28
C ARG A 821 5.92 15.24 9.89
N SER A 822 5.30 15.33 11.07
CA SER A 822 4.83 14.17 11.84
C SER A 822 3.33 14.17 12.13
N THR A 823 2.78 12.98 12.38
CA THR A 823 1.39 12.78 12.80
C THR A 823 1.27 12.33 14.26
N VAL A 824 0.46 13.06 15.03
CA VAL A 824 0.06 12.71 16.41
C VAL A 824 -1.42 12.32 16.43
N ILE A 825 -1.74 11.18 17.04
CA ILE A 825 -3.09 10.63 17.13
C ILE A 825 -3.50 10.55 18.60
N LEU A 826 -4.56 11.28 18.92
CA LEU A 826 -5.11 11.37 20.26
C LEU A 826 -6.48 10.69 20.30
N SER A 827 -6.82 10.12 21.45
CA SER A 827 -8.11 9.52 21.77
C SER A 827 -8.86 10.38 22.78
N TYR A 828 -10.19 10.35 22.74
CA TYR A 828 -11.03 11.15 23.64
C TYR A 828 -12.41 10.54 23.85
N VAL A 829 -13.14 11.03 24.85
CA VAL A 829 -14.58 10.78 24.99
C VAL A 829 -15.33 11.99 24.41
N PRO A 830 -16.19 11.82 23.40
CA PRO A 830 -16.88 12.94 22.75
C PRO A 830 -17.83 13.66 23.72
N LYS A 831 -17.98 14.99 23.55
CA LYS A 831 -19.05 15.74 24.21
C LYS A 831 -20.41 15.23 23.74
N ILE A 832 -21.32 14.98 24.69
CA ILE A 832 -22.64 14.34 24.44
C ILE A 832 -23.57 15.23 23.60
N GLU A 833 -23.34 16.55 23.59
CA GLU A 833 -24.22 17.54 22.97
C GLU A 833 -24.06 17.66 21.43
N VAL A 834 -23.07 16.99 20.84
CA VAL A 834 -22.63 17.19 19.44
C VAL A 834 -23.42 16.34 18.41
N GLU A 835 -24.62 15.86 18.78
CA GLU A 835 -25.58 15.18 17.88
C GLU A 835 -26.84 16.01 17.57
N GLN A 836 -26.94 17.27 18.00
CA GLN A 836 -28.06 18.19 17.72
C GLN A 836 -27.77 19.21 16.62
#